data_AF-A0A813H3I1-F1
#
_entry.id   AF-A0A813H3I1-F1
#
_cell.length_a   1.000
_cell.length_b   1.000
_cell.length_c   1.000
_cell.angle_alpha   90.00
_cell.angle_beta   90.00
_cell.angle_gamma   90.00
#
_symmetry.space_group_name_H-M   'P 1'
#
loop_
_entity.id
_entity.type
_entity.pdbx_description
1 polymer ?
#
loop_
_entity_poly.entity_id
_entity_poly.type
_entity_poly.pdbx_seq_one_letter_code
_entity_poly.pdbx_strand_id
1 'polypeptide(L)'
;MAQDASASKSAVIGKMTSVLRLAKDRANEGLGKVKEMKERAQERAHRFTIGSGPAAGAGQLFGSGSPVSSVDHKKVERLIALGFTAAAARHALRICGGRLNEAGVWLLDASNTDEILAAEVAAQEASPLCSGGTARVAGLRGAADLNGAIVTLHTWDADSERWVVSLPDGSIKAIRARNLDPVSCHPVGKGGAAASQETAFSPPSRAQGAQGVQGAQVSSGSGKTKADDDAETAAVIAAVLAAEEAEEAASASKQRASATASGGKPAGAAPERPSRDDVDLEELRTLARDMASSNGQPLDEEVLFALDAADLLQLVDSLSLSPKDRDADEAKGSSEVKPSKPSPSSSSSRRPDGERRPSCRPMDDLEAASASSTTAAAESETRTARGVVDADRIAEEQRLKEAETRYALLEEAQRNRARELEAREASLLEAERKLEEKRAEVSQRRGALATPPDEVEDTLRQAASPSEPDFSEAPSTPTSPAAASMEAELDAQREELRRLGAEVEAAARALEERQAASQLASEERELRLLEEESAQLRMASTLQEEEARLTRQRRSLGMLQQALFKGAREEKLSRDGTVELSLDDGALDAEEPTLGSGSDPEEEEEPAPGGGHAERTESCLEQGADEENTEADAEDENEVWDLDWSTLSSPKQQEASLTSKACAEEAVVPSAEEAVTPSPQL
;
A
#
# COMPACT_ATOMS: atom_id res chain seq x y z
N MET A 1 -59.58 -18.36 3.23
CA MET A 1 -58.21 -18.87 3.47
C MET A 1 -57.31 -18.80 2.24
N ALA A 2 -57.56 -19.51 1.13
CA ALA A 2 -56.70 -19.38 -0.07
C ALA A 2 -56.84 -18.01 -0.79
N GLN A 3 -58.04 -17.41 -0.78
CA GLN A 3 -58.28 -16.08 -1.38
C GLN A 3 -57.67 -14.93 -0.54
N ASP A 4 -57.64 -15.07 0.79
CA ASP A 4 -57.04 -14.05 1.69
C ASP A 4 -55.51 -13.97 1.55
N ALA A 5 -54.86 -15.11 1.29
CA ALA A 5 -53.42 -15.15 1.04
C ALA A 5 -53.03 -14.46 -0.29
N SER A 6 -53.90 -14.51 -1.30
CA SER A 6 -53.67 -13.85 -2.59
C SER A 6 -53.78 -12.32 -2.47
N ALA A 7 -54.74 -11.83 -1.68
CA ALA A 7 -54.91 -10.40 -1.44
C ALA A 7 -53.71 -9.80 -0.69
N SER A 8 -53.17 -10.55 0.29
CA SER A 8 -51.99 -10.11 1.05
C SER A 8 -50.73 -10.03 0.17
N LYS A 9 -50.50 -11.02 -0.70
CA LYS A 9 -49.36 -10.98 -1.65
C LYS A 9 -49.45 -9.82 -2.63
N SER A 10 -50.64 -9.54 -3.17
CA SER A 10 -50.84 -8.38 -4.05
C SER A 10 -50.55 -7.05 -3.36
N ALA A 11 -50.90 -6.92 -2.07
CA ALA A 11 -50.64 -5.71 -1.29
C ALA A 11 -49.13 -5.52 -1.01
N VAL A 12 -48.40 -6.60 -0.73
CA VAL A 12 -46.94 -6.56 -0.52
C VAL A 12 -46.22 -6.20 -1.81
N ILE A 13 -46.60 -6.82 -2.94
CA ILE A 13 -46.04 -6.49 -4.25
C ILE A 13 -46.28 -5.02 -4.56
N GLY A 14 -47.50 -4.51 -4.37
CA GLY A 14 -47.82 -3.09 -4.61
C GLY A 14 -46.96 -2.12 -3.77
N LYS A 15 -46.70 -2.44 -2.51
CA LYS A 15 -45.81 -1.63 -1.65
C LYS A 15 -44.37 -1.66 -2.14
N MET A 16 -43.86 -2.83 -2.52
CA MET A 16 -42.49 -2.99 -3.01
C MET A 16 -42.26 -2.25 -4.34
N THR A 17 -43.23 -2.29 -5.26
CA THR A 17 -43.17 -1.53 -6.52
C THR A 17 -43.21 -0.02 -6.28
N SER A 18 -43.91 0.45 -5.25
CA SER A 18 -43.94 1.88 -4.87
C SER A 18 -42.59 2.34 -4.33
N VAL A 19 -41.95 1.54 -3.47
CA VAL A 19 -40.61 1.83 -2.93
C VAL A 19 -39.55 1.87 -4.05
N LEU A 20 -39.59 0.91 -4.98
CA LEU A 20 -38.68 0.91 -6.13
C LEU A 20 -38.88 2.11 -7.05
N ARG A 21 -40.13 2.57 -7.24
CA ARG A 21 -40.42 3.77 -8.02
C ARG A 21 -39.86 5.03 -7.33
N LEU A 22 -40.07 5.16 -6.01
CA LEU A 22 -39.54 6.29 -5.23
C LEU A 22 -38.00 6.32 -5.23
N ALA A 23 -37.35 5.16 -5.11
CA ALA A 23 -35.89 5.04 -5.17
C ALA A 23 -35.35 5.43 -6.55
N LYS A 24 -36.02 5.01 -7.63
CA LYS A 24 -35.69 5.38 -9.00
C LYS A 24 -35.83 6.88 -9.25
N ASP A 25 -36.90 7.50 -8.74
CA ASP A 25 -37.12 8.94 -8.89
C ASP A 25 -36.04 9.75 -8.15
N ARG A 26 -35.62 9.30 -6.96
CA ARG A 26 -34.53 9.93 -6.19
C ARG A 26 -33.17 9.78 -6.88
N ALA A 27 -32.89 8.64 -7.50
CA ALA A 27 -31.68 8.42 -8.29
C ALA A 27 -31.65 9.32 -9.55
N ASN A 28 -32.79 9.49 -10.22
CA ASN A 28 -32.92 10.38 -11.37
C ASN A 28 -32.74 11.86 -10.98
N GLU A 29 -33.22 12.28 -9.80
CA GLU A 29 -33.00 13.63 -9.29
C GLU A 29 -31.51 13.90 -9.02
N GLY A 30 -30.78 12.92 -8.48
CA GLY A 30 -29.33 12.99 -8.30
C GLY A 30 -28.57 13.14 -9.63
N LEU A 31 -28.95 12.37 -10.65
CA LEU A 31 -28.38 12.47 -12.00
C LEU A 31 -28.66 13.82 -12.67
N GLY A 32 -29.83 14.41 -12.41
CA GLY A 32 -30.17 15.76 -12.87
C GLY A 32 -29.21 16.83 -12.35
N LYS A 33 -28.90 16.80 -11.04
CA LYS A 33 -27.96 17.73 -10.40
C LYS A 33 -26.54 17.59 -10.94
N VAL A 34 -26.08 16.34 -11.17
CA VAL A 34 -24.76 16.08 -11.76
C VAL A 34 -24.68 16.62 -13.20
N LYS A 35 -25.75 16.46 -13.99
CA LYS A 35 -25.82 16.99 -15.35
C LYS A 35 -25.79 18.52 -15.38
N GLU A 36 -26.55 19.17 -14.49
CA GLU A 36 -26.54 20.64 -14.36
C GLU A 36 -25.16 21.16 -13.92
N MET A 37 -24.50 20.47 -12.99
CA MET A 37 -23.15 20.84 -12.54
C MET A 37 -22.12 20.72 -13.67
N LYS A 38 -22.22 19.66 -14.48
CA LYS A 38 -21.37 19.46 -15.67
C LYS A 38 -21.62 20.53 -16.74
N GLU A 39 -22.88 20.91 -16.97
CA GLU A 39 -23.25 21.94 -17.95
C GLU A 39 -22.75 23.33 -17.52
N ARG A 40 -22.84 23.68 -16.22
CA ARG A 40 -22.23 24.91 -15.69
C ARG A 40 -20.70 24.92 -15.78
N ALA A 41 -20.05 23.78 -15.54
CA ALA A 41 -18.60 23.65 -15.69
C ALA A 41 -18.17 23.83 -17.15
N GLN A 42 -18.92 23.24 -18.09
CA GLN A 42 -18.68 23.41 -19.52
C GLN A 42 -18.95 24.84 -19.99
N GLU A 43 -20.01 25.49 -19.51
CA GLU A 43 -20.32 26.89 -19.84
C GLU A 43 -19.23 27.85 -19.33
N ARG A 44 -18.67 27.60 -18.14
CA ARG A 44 -17.51 28.35 -17.62
C ARG A 44 -16.26 28.15 -18.48
N ALA A 45 -15.97 26.91 -18.87
CA ALA A 45 -14.85 26.60 -19.74
C ALA A 45 -14.99 27.27 -21.13
N HIS A 46 -16.21 27.30 -21.68
CA HIS A 46 -16.50 27.90 -22.98
C HIS A 46 -16.44 29.44 -22.92
N ARG A 47 -16.85 30.04 -21.80
CA ARG A 47 -16.72 31.49 -21.56
C ARG A 47 -15.25 31.91 -21.47
N PHE A 48 -14.39 31.05 -20.93
CA PHE A 48 -12.95 31.26 -20.88
C PHE A 48 -12.28 31.17 -22.28
N THR A 49 -12.82 30.37 -23.19
CA THR A 49 -12.27 30.20 -24.55
C THR A 49 -12.75 31.24 -25.55
N ILE A 50 -13.94 31.83 -25.38
CA ILE A 50 -14.52 32.79 -26.35
C ILE A 50 -14.33 34.26 -25.93
N GLY A 51 -13.98 34.55 -24.67
CA GLY A 51 -13.80 35.91 -24.16
C GLY A 51 -12.58 36.69 -24.67
N SER A 52 -11.75 36.13 -25.55
CA SER A 52 -10.57 36.82 -26.10
C SER A 52 -10.84 37.35 -27.53
N GLY A 53 -11.69 38.38 -27.61
CA GLY A 53 -11.96 39.16 -28.82
C GLY A 53 -11.62 40.64 -28.60
N PRO A 54 -11.11 41.37 -29.62
CA PRO A 54 -10.31 42.57 -29.43
C PRO A 54 -11.19 43.79 -29.15
N ALA A 55 -11.27 44.21 -27.89
CA ALA A 55 -11.72 45.55 -27.55
C ALA A 55 -10.56 46.53 -27.79
N ALA A 56 -10.71 47.33 -28.84
CA ALA A 56 -9.84 48.46 -29.14
C ALA A 56 -9.98 49.53 -28.05
N GLY A 57 -8.93 49.74 -27.26
CA GLY A 57 -8.81 50.91 -26.40
C GLY A 57 -7.98 50.64 -25.14
N ALA A 58 -6.98 51.50 -24.93
CA ALA A 58 -6.05 51.53 -23.79
C ALA A 58 -4.92 50.50 -23.85
N GLY A 59 -3.80 50.92 -24.43
CA GLY A 59 -2.54 50.20 -24.37
C GLY A 59 -1.94 50.23 -22.98
N GLN A 60 -1.57 49.05 -22.46
CA GLN A 60 -0.45 48.90 -21.54
C GLN A 60 -0.05 47.42 -21.43
N LEU A 61 1.16 47.13 -21.92
CA LEU A 61 2.13 46.21 -21.31
C LEU A 61 1.63 44.83 -20.85
N PHE A 62 1.41 43.89 -21.76
CA PHE A 62 1.64 42.46 -21.45
C PHE A 62 2.80 41.95 -22.31
N GLY A 63 4.00 42.08 -21.72
CA GLY A 63 5.23 41.57 -22.30
C GLY A 63 5.26 40.05 -22.30
N SER A 64 5.62 39.50 -23.45
CA SER A 64 6.04 38.11 -23.64
C SER A 64 6.96 37.63 -22.52
N GLY A 65 6.56 36.54 -21.86
CA GLY A 65 7.34 35.71 -20.92
C GLY A 65 8.69 36.25 -20.48
N SER A 66 8.68 37.21 -19.55
CA SER A 66 9.89 37.61 -18.85
C SER A 66 10.38 36.41 -18.04
N PRO A 67 11.68 36.07 -18.06
CA PRO A 67 12.23 34.99 -17.25
C PRO A 67 11.82 35.23 -15.79
N VAL A 68 11.26 34.19 -15.18
CA VAL A 68 10.86 34.16 -13.76
C VAL A 68 11.96 34.85 -12.96
N SER A 69 11.64 35.98 -12.35
CA SER A 69 12.67 36.82 -11.76
C SER A 69 13.30 36.04 -10.60
N SER A 70 14.62 36.18 -10.39
CA SER A 70 15.31 35.53 -9.25
C SER A 70 14.63 35.80 -7.90
N VAL A 71 13.89 36.92 -7.79
CA VAL A 71 13.08 37.31 -6.64
C VAL A 71 11.89 36.37 -6.42
N ASP A 72 11.30 35.82 -7.47
CA ASP A 72 10.18 34.90 -7.36
C ASP A 72 10.62 33.53 -6.86
N HIS A 73 11.87 33.12 -7.12
CA HIS A 73 12.40 31.85 -6.63
C HIS A 73 12.47 31.80 -5.09
N LYS A 74 13.01 32.86 -4.46
CA LYS A 74 13.08 32.96 -2.99
C LYS A 74 11.70 32.97 -2.34
N LYS A 75 10.70 33.56 -3.00
CA LYS A 75 9.31 33.58 -2.52
C LYS A 75 8.68 32.18 -2.63
N VAL A 76 8.93 31.47 -3.72
CA VAL A 76 8.52 30.08 -3.89
C VAL A 76 9.16 29.18 -2.84
N GLU A 77 10.46 29.30 -2.59
CA GLU A 77 11.16 28.56 -1.52
C GLU A 77 10.55 28.78 -0.14
N ARG A 78 10.17 30.03 0.19
CA ARG A 78 9.49 30.33 1.46
C ARG A 78 8.13 29.64 1.58
N LEU A 79 7.32 29.63 0.51
CA LEU A 79 6.04 28.92 0.52
C LEU A 79 6.25 27.39 0.58
N ILE A 80 7.30 26.86 -0.05
CA ILE A 80 7.66 25.44 0.06
C ILE A 80 8.08 25.09 1.49
N ALA A 81 8.84 25.96 2.16
CA ALA A 81 9.22 25.76 3.57
C ALA A 81 8.01 25.74 4.51
N LEU A 82 6.88 26.34 4.11
CA LEU A 82 5.60 26.28 4.82
C LEU A 82 4.77 25.03 4.48
N GLY A 83 5.29 24.13 3.63
CA GLY A 83 4.65 22.86 3.28
C GLY A 83 3.85 22.85 1.97
N PHE A 84 3.81 23.96 1.22
CA PHE A 84 3.10 24.00 -0.06
C PHE A 84 3.94 23.41 -1.20
N THR A 85 3.30 22.79 -2.18
CA THR A 85 4.02 22.27 -3.36
C THR A 85 4.58 23.40 -4.21
N ALA A 86 5.73 23.17 -4.86
CA ALA A 86 6.38 24.19 -5.70
C ALA A 86 5.49 24.67 -6.87
N ALA A 87 4.61 23.79 -7.36
CA ALA A 87 3.63 24.11 -8.39
C ALA A 87 2.57 25.09 -7.88
N ALA A 88 1.95 24.75 -6.74
CA ALA A 88 0.95 25.58 -6.08
C ALA A 88 1.52 26.95 -5.71
N ALA A 89 2.72 26.99 -5.11
CA ALA A 89 3.41 28.23 -4.75
C ALA A 89 3.66 29.16 -5.96
N ARG A 90 4.11 28.60 -7.09
CA ARG A 90 4.30 29.37 -8.34
C ARG A 90 2.99 29.86 -8.93
N HIS A 91 1.92 29.06 -8.83
CA HIS A 91 0.61 29.43 -9.33
C HIS A 91 -0.01 30.56 -8.50
N ALA A 92 0.00 30.42 -7.18
CA ALA A 92 -0.48 31.44 -6.25
C ALA A 92 0.27 32.77 -6.40
N LEU A 93 1.60 32.73 -6.49
CA LEU A 93 2.40 33.94 -6.74
C LEU A 93 2.08 34.59 -8.09
N ARG A 94 1.70 33.80 -9.11
CA ARG A 94 1.28 34.36 -10.41
C ARG A 94 -0.04 35.09 -10.30
N ILE A 95 -1.02 34.52 -9.60
CA ILE A 95 -2.36 35.10 -9.40
C ILE A 95 -2.26 36.36 -8.53
N CYS A 96 -1.48 36.32 -7.46
CA CYS A 96 -1.32 37.43 -6.52
C CYS A 96 -0.30 38.50 -6.94
N GLY A 97 0.15 38.49 -8.21
CA GLY A 97 1.10 39.48 -8.73
C GLY A 97 2.47 39.47 -8.03
N GLY A 98 2.90 38.32 -7.50
CA GLY A 98 4.17 38.11 -6.82
C GLY A 98 4.17 38.54 -5.36
N ARG A 99 3.03 38.88 -4.75
CA ARG A 99 2.91 39.23 -3.33
C ARG A 99 2.83 37.97 -2.47
N LEU A 100 3.83 37.77 -1.60
CA LEU A 100 3.98 36.53 -0.81
C LEU A 100 2.82 36.32 0.17
N ASN A 101 2.41 37.37 0.88
CA ASN A 101 1.35 37.28 1.91
C ASN A 101 0.00 36.93 1.28
N GLU A 102 -0.35 37.58 0.17
CA GLU A 102 -1.57 37.27 -0.57
C GLU A 102 -1.55 35.87 -1.17
N ALA A 103 -0.39 35.41 -1.67
CA ALA A 103 -0.25 34.05 -2.17
C ALA A 103 -0.43 33.01 -1.04
N GLY A 104 0.05 33.30 0.17
CA GLY A 104 -0.17 32.45 1.34
C GLY A 104 -1.65 32.36 1.74
N VAL A 105 -2.35 33.50 1.79
CA VAL A 105 -3.81 33.53 2.05
C VAL A 105 -4.57 32.79 0.96
N TRP A 106 -4.21 33.00 -0.31
CA TRP A 106 -4.84 32.35 -1.45
C TRP A 106 -4.69 30.81 -1.39
N LEU A 107 -3.52 30.31 -0.98
CA LEU A 107 -3.25 28.88 -0.82
C LEU A 107 -4.00 28.24 0.35
N LEU A 108 -4.34 29.02 1.38
CA LEU A 108 -5.06 28.53 2.57
C LEU A 108 -6.59 28.57 2.39
N ASP A 109 -7.09 29.31 1.40
CA ASP A 109 -8.52 29.41 1.13
C ASP A 109 -9.04 28.13 0.45
N ALA A 110 -9.98 27.45 1.12
CA ALA A 110 -10.59 26.21 0.64
C ALA A 110 -11.28 26.34 -0.72
N SER A 111 -11.72 27.55 -1.09
CA SER A 111 -12.34 27.81 -2.40
C SER A 111 -11.38 27.69 -3.58
N ASN A 112 -10.06 27.76 -3.34
CA ASN A 112 -9.02 27.67 -4.36
C ASN A 112 -8.41 26.27 -4.50
N THR A 113 -8.91 25.28 -3.74
CA THR A 113 -8.39 23.91 -3.73
C THR A 113 -8.38 23.26 -5.12
N ASP A 114 -9.44 23.47 -5.91
CA ASP A 114 -9.53 22.96 -7.29
C ASP A 114 -8.44 23.55 -8.20
N GLU A 115 -8.13 24.84 -8.04
CA GLU A 115 -7.08 25.51 -8.84
C GLU A 115 -5.68 25.07 -8.42
N ILE A 116 -5.47 24.83 -7.11
CA ILE A 116 -4.24 24.27 -6.58
C ILE A 116 -4.01 22.86 -7.14
N LEU A 117 -5.02 21.99 -7.07
CA LEU A 117 -4.96 20.63 -7.61
C LEU A 117 -4.75 20.65 -9.13
N ALA A 118 -5.43 21.52 -9.86
CA ALA A 118 -5.22 21.66 -11.30
C ALA A 118 -3.80 22.13 -11.63
N ALA A 119 -3.24 23.08 -10.87
CA ALA A 119 -1.85 23.51 -11.04
C ALA A 119 -0.85 22.40 -10.71
N GLU A 120 -1.16 21.55 -9.73
CA GLU A 120 -0.35 20.40 -9.36
C GLU A 120 -0.41 19.29 -10.41
N VAL A 121 -1.60 18.92 -10.87
CA VAL A 121 -1.78 17.98 -11.99
C VAL A 121 -1.09 18.51 -13.24
N ALA A 122 -1.24 19.80 -13.57
CA ALA A 122 -0.53 20.39 -14.71
C ALA A 122 0.99 20.38 -14.52
N ALA A 123 1.49 20.49 -13.28
CA ALA A 123 2.92 20.36 -12.99
C ALA A 123 3.42 18.91 -13.00
N GLN A 124 2.56 17.94 -12.65
CA GLN A 124 2.84 16.51 -12.76
C GLN A 124 2.80 16.05 -14.22
N GLU A 125 1.84 16.55 -15.02
CA GLU A 125 1.75 16.33 -16.47
C GLU A 125 2.87 17.04 -17.23
N ALA A 126 3.34 18.18 -16.70
CA ALA A 126 4.65 18.74 -17.04
C ALA A 126 5.77 17.92 -16.38
N SER A 127 5.66 16.59 -16.48
CA SER A 127 6.57 15.63 -15.87
C SER A 127 8.00 16.10 -16.12
N PRO A 128 8.82 16.26 -15.07
CA PRO A 128 10.21 16.60 -15.26
C PRO A 128 10.79 15.55 -16.22
N LEU A 129 11.38 16.05 -17.30
CA LEU A 129 12.08 15.23 -18.29
C LEU A 129 12.90 14.17 -17.54
N CYS A 130 12.60 12.89 -17.72
CA CYS A 130 13.29 11.81 -17.01
C CYS A 130 14.45 11.28 -17.86
N SER A 131 15.57 10.93 -17.21
CA SER A 131 16.63 10.15 -17.85
C SER A 131 16.07 8.85 -18.43
N GLY A 132 16.38 8.56 -19.69
CA GLY A 132 15.85 7.44 -20.46
C GLY A 132 14.51 7.72 -21.16
N GLY A 133 13.82 8.81 -20.82
CA GLY A 133 12.57 9.20 -21.47
C GLY A 133 12.79 9.73 -22.89
N THR A 134 11.72 9.76 -23.70
CA THR A 134 11.75 10.40 -25.02
C THR A 134 11.12 11.78 -24.97
N ALA A 135 11.76 12.76 -25.61
CA ALA A 135 11.23 14.12 -25.74
C ALA A 135 11.33 14.58 -27.19
N ARG A 136 10.51 15.55 -27.58
CA ARG A 136 10.56 16.20 -28.89
C ARG A 136 11.30 17.52 -28.74
N VAL A 137 12.31 17.73 -29.56
CA VAL A 137 13.04 19.00 -29.57
C VAL A 137 12.15 20.08 -30.18
N ALA A 138 12.04 21.24 -29.51
CA ALA A 138 11.26 22.39 -29.98
C ALA A 138 11.96 23.71 -29.63
N GLY A 139 11.65 24.78 -30.36
CA GLY A 139 12.08 26.14 -30.00
C GLY A 139 13.58 26.47 -30.18
N LEU A 140 14.40 25.61 -30.80
CA LEU A 140 15.78 25.95 -31.14
C LEU A 140 15.82 26.94 -32.31
N ARG A 141 16.41 28.12 -32.10
CA ARG A 141 16.60 29.13 -33.15
C ARG A 141 17.86 28.92 -34.00
N GLY A 142 18.95 28.45 -33.36
CA GLY A 142 20.25 28.25 -34.02
C GLY A 142 20.41 26.89 -34.72
N ALA A 143 19.55 25.92 -34.40
CA ALA A 143 19.52 24.59 -34.97
C ALA A 143 18.05 24.20 -35.24
N ALA A 144 17.40 24.98 -36.11
CA ALA A 144 15.98 24.82 -36.40
C ALA A 144 15.65 23.49 -37.10
N ASP A 145 16.66 22.88 -37.72
CA ASP A 145 16.66 21.54 -38.33
C ASP A 145 16.39 20.42 -37.29
N LEU A 146 16.72 20.66 -36.02
CA LEU A 146 16.46 19.70 -34.95
C LEU A 146 15.05 19.82 -34.36
N ASN A 147 14.33 20.91 -34.63
CA ASN A 147 12.97 21.07 -34.10
C ASN A 147 12.03 20.03 -34.75
N GLY A 148 11.30 19.30 -33.91
CA GLY A 148 10.44 18.19 -34.31
C GLY A 148 11.09 16.81 -34.16
N ALA A 149 12.41 16.73 -33.98
CA ALA A 149 13.10 15.45 -33.78
C ALA A 149 12.76 14.85 -32.40
N ILE A 150 12.47 13.56 -32.37
CA ILE A 150 12.32 12.79 -31.13
C ILE A 150 13.71 12.37 -30.67
N VAL A 151 14.06 12.70 -29.44
CA VAL A 151 15.35 12.42 -28.81
C VAL A 151 15.16 11.61 -27.55
N THR A 152 16.17 10.78 -27.22
CA THR A 152 16.22 10.04 -25.96
C THR A 152 17.04 10.85 -24.96
N LEU A 153 16.46 11.15 -23.80
CA LEU A 153 17.12 11.86 -22.72
C LEU A 153 18.11 10.89 -22.03
N HIS A 154 19.36 11.29 -21.81
CA HIS A 154 20.32 10.49 -21.05
C HIS A 154 20.45 11.00 -19.62
N THR A 155 21.14 12.13 -19.45
CA THR A 155 21.48 12.67 -18.14
C THR A 155 21.31 14.19 -18.15
N TRP A 156 20.83 14.74 -17.04
CA TRP A 156 20.83 16.18 -16.82
C TRP A 156 22.23 16.62 -16.40
N ASP A 157 22.82 17.54 -17.17
CA ASP A 157 24.08 18.18 -16.83
C ASP A 157 23.78 19.46 -16.03
N ALA A 158 24.04 19.42 -14.72
CA ALA A 158 23.76 20.51 -13.80
C ALA A 158 24.66 21.73 -14.06
N ASP A 159 25.88 21.55 -14.55
CA ASP A 159 26.83 22.64 -14.78
C ASP A 159 26.41 23.51 -15.97
N SER A 160 25.83 22.89 -17.00
CA SER A 160 25.40 23.59 -18.22
C SER A 160 23.90 23.88 -18.28
N GLU A 161 23.13 23.39 -17.29
CA GLU A 161 21.67 23.41 -17.22
C GLU A 161 21.03 22.88 -18.53
N ARG A 162 21.55 21.76 -19.04
CA ARG A 162 21.12 21.13 -20.29
C ARG A 162 20.99 19.62 -20.13
N TRP A 163 19.99 19.07 -20.80
CA TRP A 163 19.85 17.63 -21.01
C TRP A 163 20.83 17.18 -22.07
N VAL A 164 21.62 16.17 -21.73
CA VAL A 164 22.37 15.38 -22.71
C VAL A 164 21.36 14.45 -23.36
N VAL A 165 21.10 14.65 -24.65
CA VAL A 165 20.12 13.87 -25.42
C VAL A 165 20.80 13.16 -26.57
N SER A 166 20.38 11.92 -26.83
CA SER A 166 20.78 11.17 -28.03
C SER A 166 19.73 11.38 -29.11
N LEU A 167 20.18 11.84 -30.26
CA LEU A 167 19.38 11.97 -31.47
C LEU A 167 19.27 10.61 -32.17
N PRO A 168 18.31 10.42 -33.08
CA PRO A 168 18.15 9.17 -33.84
C PRO A 168 19.32 8.89 -34.79
N ASP A 169 20.14 9.90 -35.10
CA ASP A 169 21.38 9.75 -35.87
C ASP A 169 22.56 9.21 -35.03
N GLY A 170 22.34 8.96 -33.73
CA GLY A 170 23.36 8.54 -32.77
C GLY A 170 24.23 9.68 -32.23
N SER A 171 23.99 10.93 -32.65
CA SER A 171 24.71 12.09 -32.12
C SER A 171 24.18 12.48 -30.74
N ILE A 172 25.09 12.88 -29.85
CA ILE A 172 24.76 13.34 -28.52
C ILE A 172 24.84 14.87 -28.49
N LYS A 173 23.78 15.54 -28.03
CA LYS A 173 23.71 17.02 -27.94
C LYS A 173 23.19 17.47 -26.58
N ALA A 174 23.64 18.65 -26.14
CA ALA A 174 23.19 19.28 -24.89
C ALA A 174 22.09 20.32 -25.17
N ILE A 175 20.83 20.00 -24.84
CA ILE A 175 19.64 20.82 -25.11
C ILE A 175 19.00 21.29 -23.80
N ARG A 176 18.61 22.56 -23.71
CA ARG A 176 17.94 23.10 -22.51
C ARG A 176 16.55 22.46 -22.34
N ALA A 177 16.13 22.23 -21.10
CA ALA A 177 14.83 21.62 -20.77
C ALA A 177 13.63 22.31 -21.46
N ARG A 178 13.63 23.65 -21.53
CA ARG A 178 12.55 24.42 -22.19
C ARG A 178 12.42 24.21 -23.71
N ASN A 179 13.41 23.56 -24.33
CA ASN A 179 13.42 23.24 -25.76
C ASN A 179 13.09 21.75 -25.98
N LEU A 180 12.57 21.07 -24.97
CA LEU A 180 12.22 19.66 -24.99
C LEU A 180 10.78 19.52 -24.51
N ASP A 181 9.90 19.14 -25.41
CA ASP A 181 8.52 18.80 -25.10
C ASP A 181 8.46 17.31 -24.75
N PRO A 182 8.03 16.90 -23.56
CA PRO A 182 7.91 15.48 -23.22
C PRO A 182 6.95 14.82 -24.21
N VAL A 183 7.41 13.79 -24.91
CA VAL A 183 6.51 12.95 -25.70
C VAL A 183 6.01 11.94 -24.70
N SER A 184 4.71 11.99 -24.37
CA SER A 184 4.04 10.98 -23.57
C SER A 184 4.21 9.63 -24.24
N CYS A 185 5.32 8.96 -23.95
CA CYS A 185 5.48 7.56 -24.25
C CYS A 185 4.54 6.86 -23.27
N HIS A 186 3.33 6.54 -23.75
CA HIS A 186 2.66 5.38 -23.19
C HIS A 186 3.71 4.27 -23.17
N PRO A 187 3.97 3.61 -22.02
CA PRO A 187 4.92 2.52 -21.96
C PRO A 187 4.41 1.45 -22.93
N VAL A 188 4.94 1.47 -24.15
CA VAL A 188 4.83 0.35 -25.05
C VAL A 188 5.55 -0.75 -24.30
N GLY A 189 4.76 -1.68 -23.76
CA GLY A 189 5.22 -2.74 -22.88
C GLY A 189 6.52 -3.31 -23.41
N LYS A 190 7.48 -3.52 -22.51
CA LYS A 190 8.72 -4.28 -22.75
C LYS A 190 8.35 -5.71 -23.13
N GLY A 191 7.83 -5.91 -24.32
CA GLY A 191 7.54 -7.18 -24.96
C GLY A 191 8.32 -7.24 -26.26
N GLY A 192 9.38 -8.04 -26.29
CA GLY A 192 9.95 -8.53 -27.54
C GLY A 192 11.18 -7.79 -28.05
N ALA A 193 12.32 -7.99 -27.37
CA ALA A 193 13.61 -8.02 -28.07
C ALA A 193 13.91 -9.47 -28.49
N ALA A 194 13.37 -9.90 -29.64
CA ALA A 194 13.94 -10.98 -30.45
C ALA A 194 13.27 -11.01 -31.85
N ALA A 195 14.12 -11.19 -32.87
CA ALA A 195 13.81 -11.58 -34.25
C ALA A 195 13.51 -10.47 -35.29
N SER A 196 14.61 -10.01 -35.88
CA SER A 196 14.88 -10.04 -37.32
C SER A 196 14.25 -9.00 -38.26
N GLN A 197 15.15 -8.13 -38.71
CA GLN A 197 15.18 -7.59 -40.08
C GLN A 197 15.15 -8.75 -41.09
N GLU A 198 14.30 -8.65 -42.12
CA GLU A 198 14.78 -8.87 -43.49
C GLU A 198 13.95 -8.09 -44.50
N THR A 199 14.67 -7.19 -45.16
CA THR A 199 14.31 -6.48 -46.38
C THR A 199 14.16 -7.45 -47.56
N ALA A 200 13.14 -7.29 -48.41
CA ALA A 200 13.31 -7.27 -49.88
C ALA A 200 11.97 -7.18 -50.65
N PHE A 201 11.86 -6.11 -51.43
CA PHE A 201 11.48 -6.11 -52.85
C PHE A 201 10.25 -6.91 -53.32
N SER A 202 9.19 -6.16 -53.68
CA SER A 202 8.34 -6.45 -54.86
C SER A 202 9.20 -6.61 -56.12
N PRO A 203 8.78 -7.40 -57.15
CA PRO A 203 8.04 -6.81 -58.28
C PRO A 203 7.07 -7.85 -58.97
N PRO A 204 6.62 -7.71 -60.25
CA PRO A 204 5.18 -7.67 -60.54
C PRO A 204 4.68 -8.76 -61.51
N SER A 205 3.37 -8.74 -61.70
CA SER A 205 2.55 -9.40 -62.74
C SER A 205 3.18 -9.52 -64.15
N ARG A 206 3.02 -10.70 -64.80
CA ARG A 206 2.32 -10.91 -66.11
C ARG A 206 2.89 -12.04 -67.01
N ALA A 207 1.97 -12.94 -67.40
CA ALA A 207 1.79 -13.65 -68.68
C ALA A 207 2.68 -14.84 -69.17
N GLN A 208 1.93 -15.90 -69.54
CA GLN A 208 2.03 -16.80 -70.71
C GLN A 208 3.19 -17.82 -70.82
N GLY A 209 2.81 -19.08 -71.11
CA GLY A 209 3.66 -20.00 -71.89
C GLY A 209 3.61 -21.50 -71.54
N ALA A 210 2.63 -22.20 -72.10
CA ALA A 210 2.67 -23.51 -72.77
C ALA A 210 3.73 -24.61 -72.46
N GLN A 211 3.22 -25.86 -72.55
CA GLN A 211 3.92 -27.16 -72.76
C GLN A 211 4.71 -27.70 -71.56
N GLY A 212 4.48 -28.90 -71.01
CA GLY A 212 4.08 -30.17 -71.60
C GLY A 212 5.21 -31.16 -71.36
N VAL A 213 4.95 -32.33 -70.74
CA VAL A 213 5.57 -33.65 -70.95
C VAL A 213 5.32 -34.57 -69.73
N GLN A 214 4.54 -35.60 -70.05
CA GLN A 214 4.36 -36.96 -69.53
C GLN A 214 5.36 -37.53 -68.48
N GLY A 215 4.81 -38.35 -67.57
CA GLY A 215 5.33 -39.71 -67.32
C GLY A 215 5.48 -40.16 -65.86
N ALA A 216 4.60 -41.10 -65.44
CA ALA A 216 4.85 -42.32 -64.61
C ALA A 216 5.69 -42.22 -63.30
N GLN A 217 5.44 -42.91 -62.18
CA GLN A 217 4.61 -44.03 -61.75
C GLN A 217 4.78 -44.18 -60.21
N VAL A 218 3.71 -44.60 -59.49
CA VAL A 218 3.68 -45.58 -58.37
C VAL A 218 4.51 -45.38 -57.08
N SER A 219 3.83 -45.09 -55.96
CA SER A 219 3.83 -45.89 -54.70
C SER A 219 2.79 -45.32 -53.71
N SER A 220 1.61 -45.91 -53.53
CA SER A 220 1.26 -46.88 -52.47
C SER A 220 1.82 -46.56 -51.07
N GLY A 221 0.97 -46.08 -50.16
CA GLY A 221 1.33 -45.86 -48.75
C GLY A 221 0.17 -45.43 -47.85
N SER A 222 -0.68 -46.39 -47.49
CA SER A 222 -1.49 -46.50 -46.26
C SER A 222 -2.27 -45.27 -45.75
N GLY A 223 -3.57 -45.24 -46.05
CA GLY A 223 -4.54 -44.41 -45.32
C GLY A 223 -4.74 -44.94 -43.90
N LYS A 224 -4.38 -44.11 -42.92
CA LYS A 224 -4.79 -44.27 -41.52
C LYS A 224 -6.14 -43.57 -41.37
N THR A 225 -7.19 -44.35 -41.14
CA THR A 225 -8.54 -43.84 -40.95
C THR A 225 -8.66 -43.14 -39.61
N LYS A 226 -9.21 -41.93 -39.62
CA LYS A 226 -9.50 -41.04 -38.48
C LYS A 226 -10.40 -41.66 -37.39
N ALA A 227 -10.84 -42.91 -37.56
CA ALA A 227 -11.71 -43.60 -36.60
C ALA A 227 -10.94 -44.25 -35.43
N ASP A 228 -9.62 -44.46 -35.55
CA ASP A 228 -8.84 -45.07 -34.46
C ASP A 228 -8.38 -44.04 -33.40
N ASP A 229 -8.22 -42.76 -33.79
CA ASP A 229 -7.80 -41.71 -32.86
C ASP A 229 -8.94 -41.28 -31.91
N ASP A 230 -10.22 -41.40 -32.32
CA ASP A 230 -11.38 -41.05 -31.48
C ASP A 230 -11.66 -42.09 -30.37
N ALA A 231 -11.17 -43.32 -30.52
CA ALA A 231 -11.28 -44.35 -29.50
C ALA A 231 -10.27 -44.16 -28.35
N GLU A 232 -9.10 -43.59 -28.64
CA GLU A 232 -8.06 -43.32 -27.65
C GLU A 232 -8.40 -42.09 -26.79
N THR A 233 -9.01 -41.05 -27.37
CA THR A 233 -9.53 -39.89 -26.62
C THR A 233 -10.73 -40.24 -25.75
N ALA A 234 -11.63 -41.12 -26.20
CA ALA A 234 -12.76 -41.57 -25.38
C ALA A 234 -12.31 -42.37 -24.15
N ALA A 235 -11.23 -43.16 -24.26
CA ALA A 235 -10.66 -43.90 -23.14
C ALA A 235 -9.97 -42.98 -22.11
N VAL A 236 -9.29 -41.92 -22.57
CA VAL A 236 -8.67 -40.93 -21.67
C VAL A 236 -9.73 -40.10 -20.94
N ILE A 237 -10.80 -39.68 -21.62
CA ILE A 237 -11.90 -38.94 -20.99
C ILE A 237 -12.65 -39.80 -19.96
N ALA A 238 -12.88 -41.09 -20.27
CA ALA A 238 -13.49 -42.02 -19.31
C ALA A 238 -12.59 -42.27 -18.09
N ALA A 239 -11.26 -42.30 -18.26
CA ALA A 239 -10.32 -42.44 -17.15
C ALA A 239 -10.27 -41.19 -16.25
N VAL A 240 -10.39 -39.99 -16.82
CA VAL A 240 -10.44 -38.73 -16.06
C VAL A 240 -11.75 -38.60 -15.27
N LEU A 241 -12.89 -38.96 -15.89
CA LEU A 241 -14.19 -38.94 -15.19
C LEU A 241 -14.28 -40.01 -14.09
N ALA A 242 -13.67 -41.19 -14.29
CA ALA A 242 -13.58 -42.21 -13.25
C ALA A 242 -12.65 -41.82 -12.09
N ALA A 243 -11.65 -40.97 -12.34
CA ALA A 243 -10.78 -40.44 -11.29
C ALA A 243 -11.49 -39.36 -10.44
N GLU A 244 -12.31 -38.50 -11.06
CA GLU A 244 -13.16 -37.54 -10.33
C GLU A 244 -14.23 -38.24 -9.48
N GLU A 245 -14.91 -39.27 -10.00
CA GLU A 245 -15.87 -40.05 -9.19
C GLU A 245 -15.20 -40.79 -8.03
N ALA A 246 -13.95 -41.23 -8.18
CA ALA A 246 -13.20 -41.87 -7.11
C ALA A 246 -12.78 -40.86 -6.00
N GLU A 247 -12.48 -39.61 -6.35
CA GLU A 247 -12.14 -38.55 -5.41
C GLU A 247 -13.39 -38.03 -4.66
N GLU A 248 -14.53 -37.95 -5.35
CA GLU A 248 -15.82 -37.61 -4.73
C GLU A 248 -16.32 -38.74 -3.80
N ALA A 249 -16.12 -40.00 -4.17
CA ALA A 249 -16.41 -41.15 -3.31
C ALA A 249 -15.49 -41.22 -2.08
N ALA A 250 -14.21 -40.85 -2.21
CA ALA A 250 -13.26 -40.75 -1.10
C ALA A 250 -13.63 -39.62 -0.13
N SER A 251 -14.11 -38.49 -0.65
CA SER A 251 -14.60 -37.34 0.14
C SER A 251 -15.91 -37.65 0.86
N ALA A 252 -16.83 -38.37 0.21
CA ALA A 252 -18.08 -38.83 0.83
C ALA A 252 -17.84 -39.89 1.92
N SER A 253 -16.81 -40.74 1.77
CA SER A 253 -16.41 -41.70 2.81
C SER A 253 -15.81 -41.02 4.06
N LYS A 254 -15.13 -39.87 3.89
CA LYS A 254 -14.56 -39.10 5.00
C LYS A 254 -15.64 -38.37 5.81
N GLN A 255 -16.70 -37.89 5.15
CA GLN A 255 -17.84 -37.23 5.81
C GLN A 255 -18.81 -38.22 6.48
N ARG A 256 -18.87 -39.49 6.05
CA ARG A 256 -19.66 -40.52 6.75
C ARG A 256 -18.99 -41.08 8.00
N ALA A 257 -17.66 -41.01 8.11
CA ALA A 257 -16.92 -41.47 9.29
C ALA A 257 -17.02 -40.53 10.50
N SER A 258 -17.38 -39.25 10.31
CA SER A 258 -17.51 -38.28 11.42
C SER A 258 -18.88 -38.28 12.11
N ALA A 259 -19.89 -38.98 11.57
CA ALA A 259 -21.27 -38.95 12.10
C ALA A 259 -21.67 -40.17 12.94
N THR A 260 -20.81 -41.17 13.16
CA THR A 260 -21.14 -42.35 13.99
C THR A 260 -19.96 -42.82 14.85
N ALA A 261 -19.64 -42.09 15.92
CA ALA A 261 -18.82 -42.59 17.02
C ALA A 261 -19.21 -41.97 18.37
N SER A 262 -20.46 -42.18 18.77
CA SER A 262 -20.88 -42.13 20.17
C SER A 262 -20.94 -43.57 20.69
N GLY A 263 -20.09 -43.88 21.67
CA GLY A 263 -20.19 -45.09 22.48
C GLY A 263 -19.15 -46.17 22.19
N GLY A 264 -18.09 -46.21 23.00
CA GLY A 264 -17.24 -47.39 23.12
C GLY A 264 -15.80 -47.09 23.52
N LYS A 265 -15.52 -47.10 24.82
CA LYS A 265 -14.17 -47.09 25.40
C LYS A 265 -13.48 -48.43 25.12
N PRO A 266 -12.24 -48.44 24.62
CA PRO A 266 -11.27 -49.40 25.12
C PRO A 266 -9.98 -48.72 25.58
N ALA A 267 -9.44 -49.27 26.67
CA ALA A 267 -8.19 -48.87 27.27
C ALA A 267 -6.99 -49.31 26.43
N GLY A 268 -5.95 -48.48 26.41
CA GLY A 268 -4.57 -48.93 26.20
C GLY A 268 -3.99 -48.75 24.80
N ALA A 269 -3.63 -47.50 24.46
CA ALA A 269 -2.52 -47.20 23.55
C ALA A 269 -2.06 -45.76 23.80
N ALA A 270 -0.76 -45.55 24.00
CA ALA A 270 -0.17 -44.23 24.17
C ALA A 270 -0.29 -43.45 22.85
N PRO A 271 -0.74 -42.18 22.85
CA PRO A 271 -0.88 -41.41 21.63
C PRO A 271 0.49 -40.93 21.13
N GLU A 272 0.75 -41.17 19.85
CA GLU A 272 1.85 -40.52 19.11
C GLU A 272 1.63 -39.00 19.12
N ARG A 273 2.70 -38.25 19.42
CA ARG A 273 2.69 -36.79 19.47
C ARG A 273 2.47 -36.23 18.06
N PRO A 274 1.50 -35.32 17.85
CA PRO A 274 1.37 -34.61 16.58
C PRO A 274 2.65 -33.80 16.31
N SER A 275 3.02 -33.71 15.03
CA SER A 275 4.13 -32.87 14.56
C SER A 275 3.92 -31.43 15.00
N ARG A 276 5.01 -30.80 15.46
CA ARG A 276 5.02 -29.49 16.14
C ARG A 276 4.60 -28.31 15.25
N ASP A 277 4.41 -28.54 13.94
CA ASP A 277 4.25 -27.48 12.94
C ASP A 277 2.80 -27.24 12.49
N ASP A 278 1.82 -28.06 12.93
CA ASP A 278 0.40 -27.93 12.54
C ASP A 278 -0.55 -27.83 13.74
N VAL A 279 -0.18 -27.10 14.80
CA VAL A 279 -1.09 -26.87 15.93
C VAL A 279 -1.84 -25.57 15.68
N ASP A 280 -3.17 -25.66 15.58
CA ASP A 280 -4.03 -24.50 15.40
C ASP A 280 -3.91 -23.56 16.61
N LEU A 281 -3.61 -22.29 16.33
CA LEU A 281 -3.47 -21.23 17.33
C LEU A 281 -4.77 -21.01 18.10
N GLU A 282 -5.94 -21.23 17.49
CA GLU A 282 -7.23 -21.15 18.20
C GLU A 282 -7.42 -22.32 19.18
N GLU A 283 -6.97 -23.52 18.82
CA GLU A 283 -6.99 -24.68 19.71
C GLU A 283 -6.05 -24.49 20.92
N LEU A 284 -4.87 -23.89 20.70
CA LEU A 284 -3.95 -23.56 21.80
C LEU A 284 -4.50 -22.48 22.73
N ARG A 285 -5.15 -21.45 22.18
CA ARG A 285 -5.80 -20.40 22.98
C ARG A 285 -6.97 -20.92 23.80
N THR A 286 -7.81 -21.77 23.21
CA THR A 286 -8.91 -22.42 23.93
C THR A 286 -8.40 -23.35 25.02
N LEU A 287 -7.37 -24.14 24.74
CA LEU A 287 -6.73 -25.00 25.73
C LEU A 287 -6.12 -24.20 26.90
N ALA A 288 -5.39 -23.13 26.61
CA ALA A 288 -4.82 -22.26 27.63
C ALA A 288 -5.90 -21.60 28.51
N ARG A 289 -7.00 -21.13 27.90
CA ARG A 289 -8.15 -20.54 28.60
C ARG A 289 -8.82 -21.54 29.55
N ASP A 290 -9.04 -22.77 29.09
CA ASP A 290 -9.67 -23.82 29.88
C ASP A 290 -8.78 -24.25 31.05
N MET A 291 -7.48 -24.40 30.81
CA MET A 291 -6.52 -24.77 31.86
C MET A 291 -6.35 -23.67 32.91
N ALA A 292 -6.25 -22.40 32.51
CA ALA A 292 -6.16 -21.27 33.42
C ALA A 292 -7.44 -21.14 34.28
N SER A 293 -8.61 -21.32 33.64
CA SER A 293 -9.91 -21.33 34.32
C SER A 293 -10.03 -22.47 35.33
N SER A 294 -9.53 -23.67 35.00
CA SER A 294 -9.51 -24.82 35.92
C SER A 294 -8.59 -24.61 37.14
N ASN A 295 -7.55 -23.79 37.00
CA ASN A 295 -6.63 -23.39 38.06
C ASN A 295 -7.10 -22.15 38.84
N GLY A 296 -8.29 -21.60 38.54
CA GLY A 296 -8.88 -20.47 39.25
C GLY A 296 -8.27 -19.12 38.90
N GLN A 297 -7.51 -19.02 37.82
CA GLN A 297 -6.96 -17.76 37.30
C GLN A 297 -7.51 -17.53 35.88
N PRO A 298 -8.66 -16.86 35.72
CA PRO A 298 -9.12 -16.49 34.38
C PRO A 298 -8.12 -15.51 33.77
N LEU A 299 -7.62 -15.84 32.58
CA LEU A 299 -6.79 -14.93 31.79
C LEU A 299 -7.69 -14.07 30.91
N ASP A 300 -7.40 -12.78 30.84
CA ASP A 300 -8.10 -11.87 29.94
C ASP A 300 -7.86 -12.28 28.48
N GLU A 301 -8.89 -12.19 27.64
CA GLU A 301 -8.79 -12.58 26.23
C GLU A 301 -7.71 -11.77 25.49
N GLU A 302 -7.56 -10.48 25.81
CA GLU A 302 -6.53 -9.62 25.22
C GLU A 302 -5.12 -10.18 25.47
N VAL A 303 -4.87 -10.76 26.65
CA VAL A 303 -3.57 -11.38 26.97
C VAL A 303 -3.37 -12.66 26.15
N LEU A 304 -4.41 -13.49 25.98
CA LEU A 304 -4.33 -14.70 25.16
C LEU A 304 -4.16 -14.42 23.67
N PHE A 305 -4.70 -13.29 23.17
CA PHE A 305 -4.51 -12.86 21.78
C PHE A 305 -3.13 -12.27 21.52
N ALA A 306 -2.50 -11.66 22.53
CA ALA A 306 -1.17 -11.08 22.43
C ALA A 306 -0.03 -12.11 22.43
N LEU A 307 -0.27 -13.33 22.94
CA LEU A 307 0.74 -14.40 23.00
C LEU A 307 0.84 -15.13 21.65
N ASP A 308 2.08 -15.40 21.23
CA ASP A 308 2.36 -16.22 20.06
C ASP A 308 2.23 -17.73 20.37
N ALA A 309 2.41 -18.59 19.36
CA ALA A 309 2.26 -20.03 19.54
C ALA A 309 3.31 -20.63 20.53
N ALA A 310 4.52 -20.05 20.61
CA ALA A 310 5.57 -20.54 21.49
C ALA A 310 5.26 -20.17 22.96
N ASP A 311 4.81 -18.94 23.18
CA ASP A 311 4.40 -18.46 24.49
C ASP A 311 3.13 -19.16 24.99
N LEU A 312 2.16 -19.43 24.12
CA LEU A 312 0.97 -20.20 24.45
C LEU A 312 1.31 -21.65 24.84
N LEU A 313 2.24 -22.29 24.13
CA LEU A 313 2.74 -23.62 24.51
C LEU A 313 3.47 -23.60 25.86
N GLN A 314 4.29 -22.58 26.12
CA GLN A 314 4.98 -22.44 27.40
C GLN A 314 4.00 -22.17 28.56
N LEU A 315 2.96 -21.39 28.30
CA LEU A 315 1.88 -21.14 29.25
C LEU A 315 1.10 -22.43 29.55
N VAL A 316 0.72 -23.20 28.53
CA VAL A 316 0.05 -24.51 28.68
C VAL A 316 0.93 -25.48 29.47
N ASP A 317 2.23 -25.58 29.15
CA ASP A 317 3.18 -26.42 29.89
C ASP A 317 3.27 -25.98 31.36
N SER A 318 3.31 -24.67 31.63
CA SER A 318 3.35 -24.15 33.00
C SER A 318 2.07 -24.42 33.80
N LEU A 319 0.91 -24.40 33.15
CA LEU A 319 -0.39 -24.69 33.75
C LEU A 319 -0.62 -26.19 33.92
N SER A 320 0.08 -27.03 33.14
CA SER A 320 0.03 -28.49 33.23
C SER A 320 0.78 -29.06 34.43
N LEU A 321 1.75 -28.31 34.97
CA LEU A 321 2.49 -28.69 36.16
C LEU A 321 1.56 -28.64 37.38
N SER A 322 1.44 -29.78 38.06
CA SER A 322 0.51 -29.89 39.19
C SER A 322 0.90 -28.91 40.30
N PRO A 323 -0.06 -28.29 41.02
CA PRO A 323 0.23 -27.39 42.13
C PRO A 323 1.16 -28.01 43.19
N LYS A 324 1.13 -29.34 43.34
CA LYS A 324 1.98 -30.08 44.29
C LYS A 324 3.47 -30.10 43.93
N ASP A 325 3.82 -29.89 42.67
CA ASP A 325 5.21 -29.85 42.22
C ASP A 325 5.82 -28.45 42.33
N ARG A 326 4.98 -27.39 42.34
CA ARG A 326 5.42 -25.99 42.53
C ARG A 326 5.93 -25.70 43.94
N ASP A 327 5.30 -26.28 44.96
CA ASP A 327 5.70 -26.07 46.37
C ASP A 327 7.03 -26.76 46.73
N ALA A 328 7.51 -27.71 45.92
CA ALA A 328 8.74 -28.46 46.20
C ALA A 328 10.02 -27.68 45.84
N ASP A 329 9.95 -26.72 44.92
CA ASP A 329 11.12 -25.92 44.48
C ASP A 329 11.27 -24.59 45.24
N GLU A 330 10.21 -24.00 45.78
CA GLU A 330 10.33 -22.79 46.63
C GLU A 330 10.93 -23.10 48.02
N ALA A 331 10.83 -24.34 48.52
CA ALA A 331 11.34 -24.71 49.83
C ALA A 331 12.89 -24.81 49.92
N LYS A 332 13.64 -24.65 48.83
CA LYS A 332 15.12 -24.71 48.83
C LYS A 332 15.82 -23.37 48.59
N GLY A 333 15.09 -22.28 48.39
CA GLY A 333 15.63 -21.00 47.91
C GLY A 333 15.78 -19.85 48.92
N SER A 334 15.42 -20.00 50.20
CA SER A 334 15.50 -18.90 51.19
C SER A 334 16.48 -19.20 52.32
N SER A 335 17.76 -18.80 52.13
CA SER A 335 18.68 -18.58 53.25
C SER A 335 18.75 -17.07 53.54
N GLU A 336 18.08 -16.71 54.63
CA GLU A 336 17.99 -15.39 55.26
C GLU A 336 19.37 -14.87 55.71
N VAL A 337 19.82 -13.75 55.13
CA VAL A 337 21.05 -13.04 55.53
C VAL A 337 20.68 -11.86 56.42
N LYS A 338 21.03 -11.95 57.71
CA LYS A 338 20.99 -10.84 58.69
C LYS A 338 22.18 -9.88 58.52
N PRO A 339 22.01 -8.56 58.73
CA PRO A 339 23.10 -7.60 58.62
C PRO A 339 23.88 -7.50 59.94
N SER A 340 25.22 -7.50 59.87
CA SER A 340 26.10 -7.16 60.99
C SER A 340 27.17 -6.15 60.58
N LYS A 341 27.45 -5.23 61.51
CA LYS A 341 28.33 -4.05 61.42
C LYS A 341 29.81 -4.39 61.13
N PRO A 342 30.59 -3.43 60.59
CA PRO A 342 32.00 -3.63 60.27
C PRO A 342 32.92 -3.26 61.44
N SER A 343 33.97 -4.07 61.64
CA SER A 343 35.25 -3.68 62.27
C SER A 343 36.38 -4.57 61.75
N PRO A 344 37.60 -4.04 61.60
CA PRO A 344 38.70 -4.69 60.86
C PRO A 344 39.67 -5.42 61.78
N SER A 345 40.34 -6.45 61.25
CA SER A 345 41.81 -6.63 61.38
C SER A 345 42.28 -8.03 60.95
N SER A 346 43.19 -8.02 60.00
CA SER A 346 44.42 -8.82 59.91
C SER A 346 44.46 -10.29 60.33
N SER A 347 44.89 -11.07 59.35
CA SER A 347 46.09 -11.95 59.38
C SER A 347 45.91 -13.46 59.50
N SER A 348 46.60 -14.12 58.57
CA SER A 348 47.47 -15.28 58.78
C SER A 348 46.94 -16.67 58.38
N SER A 349 47.42 -17.09 57.21
CA SER A 349 48.24 -18.30 57.02
C SER A 349 47.55 -19.68 57.03
N ARG A 350 47.56 -20.35 55.87
CA ARG A 350 48.36 -21.59 55.64
C ARG A 350 48.29 -22.07 54.18
N ARG A 351 49.46 -22.44 53.66
CA ARG A 351 49.70 -23.22 52.42
C ARG A 351 49.45 -24.73 52.66
N PRO A 352 49.51 -25.60 51.63
CA PRO A 352 50.78 -26.17 51.13
C PRO A 352 50.87 -26.15 49.59
N ASP A 353 52.03 -26.21 48.94
CA ASP A 353 52.71 -27.48 48.62
C ASP A 353 54.17 -27.32 48.15
N GLY A 354 54.85 -28.47 48.12
CA GLY A 354 56.29 -28.73 48.01
C GLY A 354 56.99 -28.25 46.73
N GLU A 355 58.27 -27.88 46.82
CA GLU A 355 59.46 -28.75 46.71
C GLU A 355 60.03 -28.82 45.28
N ARG A 356 61.14 -28.09 45.02
CA ARG A 356 62.46 -28.62 44.58
C ARG A 356 63.33 -27.53 43.90
N ARG A 357 64.29 -27.00 44.69
CA ARG A 357 65.76 -26.94 44.53
C ARG A 357 66.46 -26.72 43.15
N PRO A 358 67.73 -26.22 43.15
CA PRO A 358 68.09 -24.96 42.49
C PRO A 358 69.20 -25.10 41.42
N SER A 359 69.42 -24.05 40.62
CA SER A 359 70.69 -23.83 39.94
C SER A 359 70.95 -22.33 39.73
N CYS A 360 72.16 -21.94 40.10
CA CYS A 360 72.74 -20.60 40.14
C CYS A 360 72.74 -19.88 38.80
N ARG A 361 72.61 -18.53 38.81
CA ARG A 361 73.47 -17.55 38.11
C ARG A 361 73.04 -16.10 38.43
N PRO A 362 73.93 -15.11 38.19
CA PRO A 362 74.22 -14.07 39.16
C PRO A 362 73.45 -12.76 38.94
N MET A 363 73.37 -12.02 40.04
CA MET A 363 73.04 -10.61 40.16
C MET A 363 73.76 -9.76 39.12
N ASP A 364 72.99 -9.01 38.34
CA ASP A 364 73.23 -7.59 38.02
C ASP A 364 71.87 -6.98 37.61
N ASP A 365 71.68 -5.70 37.93
CA ASP A 365 70.54 -4.83 37.59
C ASP A 365 69.29 -4.85 38.51
N LEU A 366 69.46 -4.34 39.73
CA LEU A 366 68.39 -3.77 40.56
C LEU A 366 68.47 -2.23 40.51
N GLU A 367 67.81 -1.59 39.53
CA GLU A 367 67.36 -0.19 39.66
C GLU A 367 66.34 0.25 38.58
N ALA A 368 65.25 -0.49 38.36
CA ALA A 368 64.10 0.02 37.58
C ALA A 368 62.82 -0.82 37.76
N ALA A 369 62.25 -0.91 38.96
CA ALA A 369 60.94 -1.55 39.15
C ALA A 369 60.16 -0.98 40.33
N SER A 370 59.72 0.28 40.24
CA SER A 370 58.68 0.82 41.14
C SER A 370 57.69 1.77 40.45
N ALA A 371 57.52 1.65 39.12
CA ALA A 371 56.61 2.50 38.34
C ALA A 371 55.68 1.74 37.39
N SER A 372 55.50 0.42 37.57
CA SER A 372 54.75 -0.43 36.62
C SER A 372 53.49 -1.08 37.21
N SER A 373 52.96 -0.57 38.34
CA SER A 373 51.76 -1.12 38.99
C SER A 373 50.50 -0.25 38.81
N THR A 374 50.61 0.94 38.22
CA THR A 374 49.46 1.87 38.03
C THR A 374 48.99 1.98 36.58
N THR A 375 49.70 1.39 35.61
CA THR A 375 49.25 1.35 34.19
C THR A 375 48.41 0.12 33.84
N ALA A 376 48.50 -0.97 34.62
CA ALA A 376 47.74 -2.20 34.37
C ALA A 376 46.22 -2.05 34.66
N ALA A 377 45.82 -1.13 35.54
CA ALA A 377 44.41 -0.86 35.81
C ALA A 377 43.74 -0.06 34.68
N ALA A 378 44.44 0.95 34.13
CA ALA A 378 43.96 1.76 33.01
C ALA A 378 43.87 0.98 31.68
N GLU A 379 44.74 -0.01 31.47
CA GLU A 379 44.66 -0.92 30.31
C GLU A 379 43.51 -1.95 30.43
N SER A 380 43.02 -2.22 31.66
CA SER A 380 41.87 -3.11 31.84
C SER A 380 40.53 -2.43 31.52
N GLU A 381 40.38 -1.14 31.84
CA GLU A 381 39.16 -0.35 31.56
C GLU A 381 38.98 -0.02 30.07
N THR A 382 40.08 0.21 29.34
CA THR A 382 40.02 0.42 27.88
C THR A 382 39.71 -0.86 27.12
N ARG A 383 39.99 -2.04 27.70
CA ARG A 383 39.68 -3.35 27.09
C ARG A 383 38.19 -3.69 27.18
N THR A 384 37.53 -3.33 28.29
CA THR A 384 36.07 -3.47 28.43
C THR A 384 35.31 -2.50 27.53
N ALA A 385 35.76 -1.24 27.41
CA ALA A 385 35.11 -0.27 26.52
C ALA A 385 35.17 -0.67 25.04
N ARG A 386 36.26 -1.31 24.61
CA ARG A 386 36.39 -1.81 23.22
C ARG A 386 35.49 -3.01 22.93
N GLY A 387 35.28 -3.89 23.90
CA GLY A 387 34.41 -5.06 23.74
C GLY A 387 32.92 -4.72 23.60
N VAL A 388 32.46 -3.60 24.20
CA VAL A 388 31.07 -3.14 24.06
C VAL A 388 30.79 -2.62 22.66
N VAL A 389 31.70 -1.85 22.07
CA VAL A 389 31.56 -1.33 20.69
C VAL A 389 31.54 -2.45 19.66
N ASP A 390 32.33 -3.51 19.86
CA ASP A 390 32.34 -4.67 18.98
C ASP A 390 31.02 -5.47 19.07
N ALA A 391 30.39 -5.54 20.25
CA ALA A 391 29.09 -6.21 20.43
C ALA A 391 27.95 -5.46 19.74
N ASP A 392 27.90 -4.12 19.85
CA ASP A 392 26.90 -3.30 19.17
C ASP A 392 27.02 -3.40 17.65
N ARG A 393 28.26 -3.41 17.13
CA ARG A 393 28.50 -3.59 15.68
C ARG A 393 28.02 -4.96 15.18
N ILE A 394 28.25 -6.02 15.94
CA ILE A 394 27.77 -7.37 15.60
C ILE A 394 26.23 -7.41 15.61
N ALA A 395 25.59 -6.75 16.58
CA ALA A 395 24.14 -6.67 16.65
C ALA A 395 23.55 -5.88 15.47
N GLU A 396 24.16 -4.76 15.06
CA GLU A 396 23.74 -4.02 13.86
C GLU A 396 23.92 -4.84 12.58
N GLU A 397 25.04 -5.55 12.42
CA GLU A 397 25.26 -6.45 11.28
C GLU A 397 24.21 -7.58 11.22
N GLN A 398 23.76 -8.09 12.37
CA GLN A 398 22.69 -9.08 12.43
C GLN A 398 21.34 -8.48 12.03
N ARG A 399 21.01 -7.29 12.52
CA ARG A 399 19.77 -6.57 12.13
C ARG A 399 19.72 -6.26 10.65
N LEU A 400 20.85 -5.86 10.04
CA LEU A 400 20.93 -5.63 8.61
C LEU A 400 20.71 -6.91 7.80
N LYS A 401 21.32 -8.04 8.21
CA LYS A 401 21.08 -9.34 7.57
C LYS A 401 19.64 -9.79 7.69
N GLU A 402 19.02 -9.62 8.86
CA GLU A 402 17.60 -9.92 9.05
C GLU A 402 16.71 -9.04 8.17
N ALA A 403 17.00 -7.73 8.07
CA ALA A 403 16.30 -6.83 7.17
C ALA A 403 16.44 -7.25 5.70
N GLU A 404 17.64 -7.59 5.25
CA GLU A 404 17.89 -8.11 3.89
C GLU A 404 17.08 -9.38 3.60
N THR A 405 17.02 -10.32 4.55
CA THR A 405 16.19 -11.55 4.37
C THR A 405 14.70 -11.23 4.30
N ARG A 406 14.20 -10.28 5.09
CA ARG A 406 12.79 -9.83 5.02
C ARG A 406 12.47 -9.20 3.68
N TYR A 407 13.36 -8.34 3.16
CA TYR A 407 13.18 -7.76 1.83
C TYR A 407 13.20 -8.82 0.73
N ALA A 408 14.10 -9.81 0.81
CA ALA A 408 14.15 -10.91 -0.15
C ALA A 408 12.86 -11.74 -0.15
N LEU A 409 12.30 -12.04 1.03
CA LEU A 409 11.01 -12.75 1.16
C LEU A 409 9.84 -11.94 0.58
N LEU A 410 9.81 -10.63 0.81
CA LEU A 410 8.80 -9.75 0.22
C LEU A 410 8.90 -9.72 -1.31
N GLU A 411 10.11 -9.66 -1.86
CA GLU A 411 10.32 -9.69 -3.31
C GLU A 411 9.89 -11.04 -3.92
N GLU A 412 10.18 -12.15 -3.24
CA GLU A 412 9.71 -13.48 -3.65
C GLU A 412 8.17 -13.59 -3.59
N ALA A 413 7.54 -13.06 -2.54
CA ALA A 413 6.09 -13.01 -2.42
C ALA A 413 5.45 -12.17 -3.55
N GLN A 414 6.05 -11.03 -3.89
CA GLN A 414 5.60 -10.21 -5.02
C GLN A 414 5.73 -10.95 -6.36
N ARG A 415 6.84 -11.67 -6.59
CA ARG A 415 7.02 -12.50 -7.79
C ARG A 415 6.00 -13.64 -7.86
N ASN A 416 5.70 -14.30 -6.74
CA ASN A 416 4.70 -15.35 -6.69
C ASN A 416 3.30 -14.80 -6.98
N ARG A 417 2.95 -13.63 -6.44
CA ARG A 417 1.70 -12.94 -6.76
C ARG A 417 1.61 -12.55 -8.24
N ALA A 418 2.71 -12.09 -8.84
CA ALA A 418 2.76 -11.80 -10.27
C ALA A 418 2.52 -13.06 -11.12
N ARG A 419 3.17 -14.19 -10.78
CA ARG A 419 2.95 -15.49 -11.45
C ARG A 419 1.51 -15.98 -11.31
N GLU A 420 0.89 -15.77 -10.14
CA GLU A 420 -0.52 -16.14 -9.93
C GLU A 420 -1.46 -15.30 -10.80
N LEU A 421 -1.19 -14.00 -10.96
CA LEU A 421 -1.96 -13.14 -11.85
C LEU A 421 -1.78 -13.54 -13.32
N GLU A 422 -0.55 -13.81 -13.76
CA GLU A 422 -0.26 -14.32 -15.10
C GLU A 422 -0.97 -15.65 -15.37
N ALA A 423 -1.01 -16.57 -14.38
CA ALA A 423 -1.75 -17.83 -14.49
C ALA A 423 -3.26 -17.61 -14.59
N ARG A 424 -3.82 -16.65 -13.84
CA ARG A 424 -5.24 -16.27 -13.95
C ARG A 424 -5.58 -15.65 -15.29
N GLU A 425 -4.73 -14.77 -15.82
CA GLU A 425 -4.90 -14.19 -17.16
C GLU A 425 -4.83 -15.26 -18.25
N ALA A 426 -3.88 -16.20 -18.16
CA ALA A 426 -3.79 -17.34 -19.08
C ALA A 426 -5.05 -18.21 -19.04
N SER A 427 -5.60 -18.47 -17.84
CA SER A 427 -6.86 -19.22 -17.68
C SER A 427 -8.05 -18.49 -18.31
N LEU A 428 -8.13 -17.16 -18.17
CA LEU A 428 -9.18 -16.37 -18.80
C LEU A 428 -9.09 -16.40 -20.33
N LEU A 429 -7.89 -16.27 -20.90
CA LEU A 429 -7.69 -16.38 -22.35
C LEU A 429 -8.05 -17.77 -22.89
N GLU A 430 -7.77 -18.84 -22.15
CA GLU A 430 -8.19 -20.19 -22.52
C GLU A 430 -9.73 -20.32 -22.49
N ALA A 431 -10.38 -19.73 -21.49
CA ALA A 431 -11.83 -19.70 -21.39
C ALA A 431 -12.48 -18.90 -22.54
N GLU A 432 -11.90 -17.76 -22.91
CA GLU A 432 -12.33 -16.96 -24.07
C GLU A 432 -12.19 -17.75 -25.38
N ARG A 433 -11.06 -18.44 -25.58
CA ARG A 433 -10.86 -19.31 -26.75
C ARG A 433 -11.91 -20.43 -26.81
N LYS A 434 -12.24 -21.06 -25.68
CA LYS A 434 -13.30 -22.09 -25.62
C LYS A 434 -14.68 -21.50 -25.95
N LEU A 435 -14.97 -20.26 -25.56
CA LEU A 435 -16.21 -19.57 -25.93
C LEU A 435 -16.25 -19.24 -27.42
N GLU A 436 -15.14 -18.81 -28.02
CA GLU A 436 -15.04 -18.59 -29.47
C GLU A 436 -15.23 -19.88 -30.27
N GLU A 437 -14.65 -20.99 -29.81
CA GLU A 437 -14.85 -22.31 -30.42
C GLU A 437 -16.32 -22.74 -30.37
N LYS A 438 -16.98 -22.58 -29.21
CA LYS A 438 -18.42 -22.85 -29.09
C LYS A 438 -19.26 -21.93 -29.97
N ARG A 439 -18.90 -20.65 -30.10
CA ARG A 439 -19.58 -19.71 -31.02
C ARG A 439 -19.42 -20.14 -32.48
N ALA A 440 -18.23 -20.61 -32.87
CA ALA A 440 -17.98 -21.14 -34.20
C ALA A 440 -18.80 -22.42 -34.45
N GLU A 441 -18.89 -23.33 -33.48
CA GLU A 441 -19.70 -24.55 -33.59
C GLU A 441 -21.20 -24.22 -33.75
N VAL A 442 -21.74 -23.30 -32.94
CA VAL A 442 -23.13 -22.83 -33.06
C VAL A 442 -23.38 -22.18 -34.42
N SER A 443 -22.42 -21.41 -34.92
CA SER A 443 -22.49 -20.80 -36.26
C SER A 443 -22.50 -21.86 -37.37
N GLN A 444 -21.68 -22.91 -37.26
CA GLN A 444 -21.67 -24.03 -38.21
C GLN A 444 -22.99 -24.81 -38.17
N ARG A 445 -23.52 -25.12 -36.98
CA ARG A 445 -24.83 -25.77 -36.83
C ARG A 445 -25.95 -24.94 -37.43
N ARG A 446 -25.93 -23.62 -37.23
CA ARG A 446 -26.91 -22.70 -37.83
C ARG A 446 -26.80 -22.66 -39.36
N GLY A 447 -25.59 -22.70 -39.90
CA GLY A 447 -25.35 -22.76 -41.35
C GLY A 447 -25.85 -24.08 -41.98
N ALA A 448 -25.69 -25.20 -41.28
CA ALA A 448 -26.17 -26.50 -41.75
C ALA A 448 -27.71 -26.64 -41.73
N LEU A 449 -28.37 -25.97 -40.78
CA LEU A 449 -29.84 -25.99 -40.66
C LEU A 449 -30.54 -24.97 -41.55
N ALA A 450 -29.81 -23.99 -42.10
CA ALA A 450 -30.34 -23.05 -43.08
C ALA A 450 -30.51 -23.77 -44.42
N THR A 451 -31.64 -24.48 -44.58
CA THR A 451 -32.10 -24.98 -45.88
C THR A 451 -32.15 -23.82 -46.87
N PRO A 452 -31.59 -23.97 -48.08
CA PRO A 452 -31.58 -22.90 -49.07
C PRO A 452 -33.03 -22.44 -49.35
N PRO A 453 -33.31 -21.13 -49.28
CA PRO A 453 -34.67 -20.60 -49.40
C PRO A 453 -35.33 -20.86 -50.77
N ASP A 454 -34.54 -21.24 -51.78
CA ASP A 454 -35.03 -21.45 -53.15
C ASP A 454 -35.96 -22.67 -53.32
N GLU A 455 -35.92 -23.67 -52.42
CA GLU A 455 -36.85 -24.83 -52.53
C GLU A 455 -38.20 -24.61 -51.84
N VAL A 456 -38.32 -23.61 -50.96
CA VAL A 456 -39.54 -23.36 -50.17
C VAL A 456 -40.48 -22.37 -50.88
N GLU A 457 -39.95 -21.45 -51.71
CA GLU A 457 -40.80 -20.55 -52.50
C GLU A 457 -41.53 -21.23 -53.66
N ASP A 458 -40.95 -22.26 -54.27
CA ASP A 458 -41.60 -22.99 -55.39
C ASP A 458 -42.75 -23.89 -54.91
N THR A 459 -42.67 -24.42 -53.70
CA THR A 459 -43.78 -25.20 -53.10
C THR A 459 -44.93 -24.31 -52.63
N LEU A 460 -44.66 -23.10 -52.14
CA LEU A 460 -45.70 -22.12 -51.78
C LEU A 460 -46.40 -21.51 -53.00
N ARG A 461 -45.71 -21.34 -54.14
CA ARG A 461 -46.34 -20.84 -55.37
C ARG A 461 -47.25 -21.86 -56.05
N GLN A 462 -47.03 -23.16 -55.85
CA GLN A 462 -47.85 -24.20 -56.47
C GLN A 462 -49.17 -24.49 -55.72
N ALA A 463 -49.31 -24.01 -54.48
CA ALA A 463 -50.52 -24.19 -53.67
C ALA A 463 -51.55 -23.04 -53.77
N ALA A 464 -51.19 -21.91 -54.39
CA ALA A 464 -52.09 -20.76 -54.55
C ALA A 464 -52.96 -20.87 -55.82
N SER A 465 -53.87 -21.84 -55.85
CA SER A 465 -55.01 -21.89 -56.79
C SER A 465 -56.31 -21.82 -55.99
N PRO A 466 -57.09 -20.72 -56.06
CA PRO A 466 -58.34 -20.60 -55.33
C PRO A 466 -59.48 -21.21 -56.14
N SER A 467 -59.91 -22.41 -55.77
CA SER A 467 -61.26 -22.88 -56.05
C SER A 467 -62.03 -22.90 -54.74
N GLU A 468 -63.01 -22.01 -54.60
CA GLU A 468 -64.01 -22.05 -53.53
C GLU A 468 -64.87 -23.33 -53.67
N PRO A 469 -65.05 -24.09 -52.58
CA PRO A 469 -66.29 -24.82 -52.39
C PRO A 469 -67.00 -24.34 -51.13
N ASP A 470 -68.19 -23.81 -51.37
CA ASP A 470 -69.30 -23.75 -50.44
C ASP A 470 -69.55 -25.15 -49.85
N PHE A 471 -69.33 -25.35 -48.54
CA PHE A 471 -69.77 -26.57 -47.86
C PHE A 471 -70.08 -26.36 -46.38
N SER A 472 -71.33 -26.65 -46.07
CA SER A 472 -72.00 -26.82 -44.79
C SER A 472 -71.18 -27.56 -43.72
N GLU A 473 -71.12 -26.92 -42.55
CA GLU A 473 -71.41 -27.46 -41.21
C GLU A 473 -71.44 -29.00 -41.07
N ALA A 474 -70.32 -29.59 -40.61
CA ALA A 474 -70.27 -30.93 -40.03
C ALA A 474 -69.16 -31.02 -38.96
N PRO A 475 -69.38 -31.75 -37.84
CA PRO A 475 -68.50 -31.74 -36.67
C PRO A 475 -67.34 -32.73 -36.75
N SER A 476 -66.24 -32.34 -36.11
CA SER A 476 -65.14 -33.20 -35.59
C SER A 476 -64.47 -34.14 -36.59
N THR A 477 -63.37 -33.68 -37.19
CA THR A 477 -62.30 -34.57 -37.68
C THR A 477 -61.19 -34.66 -36.63
N PRO A 478 -60.59 -35.85 -36.41
CA PRO A 478 -59.57 -36.06 -35.39
C PRO A 478 -58.30 -35.30 -35.77
N THR A 479 -57.81 -34.50 -34.83
CA THR A 479 -56.53 -33.78 -34.83
C THR A 479 -55.44 -34.71 -35.39
N SER A 480 -54.87 -34.31 -36.53
CA SER A 480 -53.79 -35.06 -37.18
C SER A 480 -52.61 -35.23 -36.22
N PRO A 481 -52.06 -36.46 -36.06
CA PRO A 481 -50.98 -36.74 -35.11
C PRO A 481 -49.70 -35.93 -35.38
N ALA A 482 -49.53 -35.38 -36.58
CA ALA A 482 -48.41 -34.50 -36.92
C ALA A 482 -48.43 -33.16 -36.17
N ALA A 483 -49.62 -32.60 -35.91
CA ALA A 483 -49.74 -31.33 -35.18
C ALA A 483 -49.37 -31.50 -33.70
N ALA A 484 -49.78 -32.63 -33.10
CA ALA A 484 -49.41 -32.96 -31.73
C ALA A 484 -47.90 -33.20 -31.55
N SER A 485 -47.22 -33.73 -32.58
CA SER A 485 -45.75 -33.90 -32.55
C SER A 485 -45.01 -32.56 -32.57
N MET A 486 -45.46 -31.60 -33.37
CA MET A 486 -44.82 -30.29 -33.46
C MET A 486 -45.03 -29.46 -32.19
N GLU A 487 -46.22 -29.58 -31.57
CA GLU A 487 -46.52 -28.90 -30.31
C GLU A 487 -45.68 -29.47 -29.15
N ALA A 488 -45.49 -30.79 -29.09
CA ALA A 488 -44.58 -31.42 -28.14
C ALA A 488 -43.12 -30.99 -28.31
N GLU A 489 -42.66 -30.80 -29.55
CA GLU A 489 -41.31 -30.33 -29.84
C GLU A 489 -41.11 -28.86 -29.44
N LEU A 490 -42.10 -27.99 -29.66
CA LEU A 490 -42.07 -26.59 -29.21
C LEU A 490 -42.06 -26.49 -27.68
N ASP A 491 -42.80 -27.34 -26.99
CA ASP A 491 -42.79 -27.36 -25.53
C ASP A 491 -41.45 -27.87 -24.97
N ALA A 492 -40.81 -28.86 -25.61
CA ALA A 492 -39.47 -29.28 -25.26
C ALA A 492 -38.43 -28.14 -25.44
N GLN A 493 -38.51 -27.38 -26.53
CA GLN A 493 -37.63 -26.21 -26.74
C GLN A 493 -37.88 -25.11 -25.70
N ARG A 494 -39.12 -24.89 -25.28
CA ARG A 494 -39.44 -23.93 -24.21
C ARG A 494 -38.88 -24.36 -22.86
N GLU A 495 -38.90 -25.66 -22.55
CA GLU A 495 -38.28 -26.20 -21.35
C GLU A 495 -36.76 -26.05 -21.38
N GLU A 496 -36.13 -26.30 -22.52
CA GLU A 496 -34.68 -26.10 -22.69
C GLU A 496 -34.28 -24.63 -22.52
N LEU A 497 -35.05 -23.70 -23.10
CA LEU A 497 -34.82 -22.26 -22.90
C LEU A 497 -35.01 -21.82 -21.44
N ARG A 498 -35.97 -22.41 -20.71
CA ARG A 498 -36.12 -22.14 -19.28
C ARG A 498 -34.93 -22.67 -18.48
N ARG A 499 -34.42 -23.85 -18.83
CA ARG A 499 -33.23 -24.42 -18.21
C ARG A 499 -32.00 -23.54 -18.44
N LEU A 500 -31.75 -23.13 -19.68
CA LEU A 500 -30.65 -22.22 -20.01
C LEU A 500 -30.81 -20.86 -19.31
N GLY A 501 -32.04 -20.34 -19.21
CA GLY A 501 -32.33 -19.12 -18.45
C GLY A 501 -31.96 -19.26 -16.98
N ALA A 502 -32.32 -20.38 -16.34
CA ALA A 502 -31.96 -20.66 -14.95
C ALA A 502 -30.43 -20.82 -14.76
N GLU A 503 -29.73 -21.45 -15.71
CA GLU A 503 -28.27 -21.57 -15.68
C GLU A 503 -27.58 -20.21 -15.82
N VAL A 504 -28.07 -19.32 -16.69
CA VAL A 504 -27.55 -17.95 -16.84
C VAL A 504 -27.81 -17.11 -15.60
N GLU A 505 -29.01 -17.21 -15.00
CA GLU A 505 -29.30 -16.51 -13.73
C GLU A 505 -28.43 -17.00 -12.58
N ALA A 506 -28.16 -18.31 -12.50
CA ALA A 506 -27.26 -18.87 -11.50
C ALA A 506 -25.81 -18.39 -11.71
N ALA A 507 -25.34 -18.36 -12.95
CA ALA A 507 -24.02 -17.83 -13.29
C ALA A 507 -23.89 -16.33 -12.98
N ALA A 508 -24.95 -15.55 -13.20
CA ALA A 508 -24.98 -14.13 -12.85
C ALA A 508 -24.86 -13.91 -11.34
N ARG A 509 -25.61 -14.67 -10.52
CA ARG A 509 -25.50 -14.60 -9.05
C ARG A 509 -24.11 -14.99 -8.55
N ALA A 510 -23.52 -16.05 -9.11
CA ALA A 510 -22.16 -16.46 -8.75
C ALA A 510 -21.11 -15.39 -9.08
N LEU A 511 -21.29 -14.65 -10.18
CA LEU A 511 -20.41 -13.54 -10.53
C LEU A 511 -20.59 -12.34 -9.59
N GLU A 512 -21.84 -12.01 -9.21
CA GLU A 512 -22.12 -10.98 -8.21
C GLU A 512 -21.53 -11.33 -6.83
N GLU A 513 -21.65 -12.58 -6.38
CA GLU A 513 -21.04 -13.06 -5.14
C GLU A 513 -19.51 -12.94 -5.17
N ARG A 514 -18.88 -13.27 -6.31
CA ARG A 514 -17.43 -13.12 -6.48
C ARG A 514 -16.99 -11.65 -6.48
N GLN A 515 -17.78 -10.76 -7.06
CA GLN A 515 -17.51 -9.31 -7.03
C GLN A 515 -17.66 -8.76 -5.61
N ALA A 516 -18.71 -9.15 -4.89
CA ALA A 516 -18.93 -8.75 -3.50
C ALA A 516 -17.80 -9.27 -2.59
N ALA A 517 -17.38 -10.53 -2.76
CA ALA A 517 -16.24 -11.08 -2.03
C ALA A 517 -14.93 -10.33 -2.33
N SER A 518 -14.71 -9.92 -3.58
CA SER A 518 -13.55 -9.11 -3.96
C SER A 518 -13.59 -7.72 -3.34
N GLN A 519 -14.77 -7.10 -3.23
CA GLN A 519 -14.95 -5.79 -2.60
C GLN A 519 -14.70 -5.86 -1.09
N LEU A 520 -15.30 -6.85 -0.42
CA LEU A 520 -15.07 -7.08 1.01
C LEU A 520 -13.59 -7.34 1.30
N ALA A 521 -12.91 -8.14 0.45
CA ALA A 521 -11.48 -8.38 0.58
C ALA A 521 -10.62 -7.13 0.32
N SER A 522 -11.07 -6.15 -0.48
CA SER A 522 -10.38 -4.86 -0.60
C SER A 522 -10.63 -3.95 0.59
N GLU A 523 -11.87 -3.91 1.10
CA GLU A 523 -12.24 -3.14 2.29
C GLU A 523 -11.50 -3.65 3.54
N GLU A 524 -11.36 -4.97 3.70
CA GLU A 524 -10.60 -5.56 4.81
C GLU A 524 -9.11 -5.16 4.76
N ARG A 525 -8.51 -5.07 3.56
CA ARG A 525 -7.12 -4.59 3.42
C ARG A 525 -6.99 -3.12 3.78
N GLU A 526 -7.96 -2.30 3.40
CA GLU A 526 -7.99 -0.87 3.75
C GLU A 526 -8.12 -0.69 5.27
N LEU A 527 -9.01 -1.46 5.92
CA LEU A 527 -9.14 -1.46 7.37
C LEU A 527 -7.84 -1.88 8.07
N ARG A 528 -7.14 -2.91 7.59
CA ARG A 528 -5.84 -3.31 8.15
C ARG A 528 -4.79 -2.21 8.03
N LEU A 529 -4.73 -1.51 6.89
CA LEU A 529 -3.81 -0.38 6.72
C LEU A 529 -4.13 0.77 7.70
N LEU A 530 -5.41 1.10 7.89
CA LEU A 530 -5.82 2.12 8.86
C LEU A 530 -5.53 1.72 10.31
N GLU A 531 -5.68 0.43 10.65
CA GLU A 531 -5.30 -0.09 11.96
C GLU A 531 -3.78 0.03 12.20
N GLU A 532 -2.97 -0.34 11.22
CA GLU A 532 -1.50 -0.18 11.25
C GLU A 532 -1.09 1.30 11.39
N GLU A 533 -1.70 2.20 10.63
CA GLU A 533 -1.46 3.65 10.74
C GLU A 533 -1.85 4.18 12.13
N SER A 534 -2.98 3.73 12.68
CA SER A 534 -3.41 4.11 14.03
C SER A 534 -2.44 3.61 15.12
N ALA A 535 -1.83 2.44 14.91
CA ALA A 535 -0.81 1.88 15.80
C ALA A 535 0.49 2.69 15.70
N GLN A 536 0.90 3.09 14.48
CA GLN A 536 2.04 3.96 14.27
C GLN A 536 1.86 5.33 14.93
N LEU A 537 0.67 5.94 14.82
CA LEU A 537 0.36 7.21 15.49
C LEU A 537 0.42 7.09 17.02
N ARG A 538 -0.07 5.97 17.58
CA ARG A 538 0.06 5.69 19.02
C ARG A 538 1.52 5.59 19.45
N MET A 539 2.36 4.87 18.70
CA MET A 539 3.81 4.80 18.96
C MET A 539 4.51 6.16 18.81
N ALA A 540 4.12 6.96 17.82
CA ALA A 540 4.67 8.30 17.64
C ALA A 540 4.32 9.22 18.83
N SER A 541 3.07 9.14 19.32
CA SER A 541 2.63 9.88 20.50
C SER A 541 3.43 9.51 21.75
N THR A 542 3.66 8.21 21.99
CA THR A 542 4.46 7.78 23.16
C THR A 542 5.91 8.24 23.09
N LEU A 543 6.51 8.24 21.90
CA LEU A 543 7.87 8.78 21.69
C LEU A 543 7.92 10.29 21.95
N GLN A 544 6.91 11.06 21.51
CA GLN A 544 6.84 12.50 21.79
C GLN A 544 6.68 12.80 23.29
N GLU A 545 5.90 12.00 24.01
CA GLU A 545 5.75 12.14 25.47
C GLU A 545 7.08 11.88 26.21
N GLU A 546 7.82 10.85 25.82
CA GLU A 546 9.15 10.56 26.38
C GLU A 546 10.19 11.63 26.00
N GLU A 547 10.16 12.16 24.78
CA GLU A 547 11.01 13.30 24.39
C GLU A 547 10.69 14.55 25.22
N ALA A 548 9.41 14.85 25.43
CA ALA A 548 8.98 15.95 26.29
C ALA A 548 9.44 15.74 27.74
N ARG A 549 9.36 14.51 28.25
CA ARG A 549 9.85 14.13 29.58
C ARG A 549 11.36 14.33 29.71
N LEU A 550 12.15 13.85 28.76
CA LEU A 550 13.60 14.04 28.72
C LEU A 550 13.97 15.52 28.61
N THR A 551 13.22 16.29 27.83
CA THR A 551 13.42 17.74 27.71
C THR A 551 13.18 18.46 29.03
N ARG A 552 12.13 18.08 29.79
CA ARG A 552 11.90 18.60 31.15
C ARG A 552 13.06 18.26 32.09
N GLN A 553 13.58 17.03 32.03
CA GLN A 553 14.74 16.62 32.83
C GLN A 553 16.02 17.39 32.46
N ARG A 554 16.28 17.63 31.17
CA ARG A 554 17.42 18.44 30.72
C ARG A 554 17.32 19.88 31.21
N ARG A 555 16.12 20.48 31.18
CA ARG A 555 15.88 21.83 31.71
C ARG A 555 16.10 21.88 33.22
N SER A 556 15.60 20.90 33.99
CA SER A 556 15.80 20.88 35.44
C SER A 556 17.28 20.72 35.83
N LEU A 557 18.02 19.84 35.15
CA LEU A 557 19.46 19.69 35.33
C LEU A 557 20.22 20.97 34.95
N GLY A 558 19.82 21.63 33.86
CA GLY A 558 20.38 22.92 33.46
C GLY A 558 20.20 24.00 34.53
N MET A 559 19.02 24.08 35.14
CA MET A 559 18.74 25.00 36.25
C MET A 559 19.58 24.69 37.49
N LEU A 560 19.72 23.41 37.86
CA LEU A 560 20.59 22.98 38.97
C LEU A 560 22.06 23.32 38.70
N GLN A 561 22.54 23.09 37.49
CA GLN A 561 23.91 23.42 37.10
C GLN A 561 24.15 24.94 37.14
N GLN A 562 23.19 25.74 36.67
CA GLN A 562 23.27 27.20 36.74
C GLN A 562 23.27 27.69 38.19
N ALA A 563 22.47 27.10 39.07
CA ALA A 563 22.46 27.40 40.50
C ALA A 563 23.81 27.07 41.16
N LEU A 564 24.39 25.91 40.85
CA LEU A 564 25.72 25.52 41.35
C LEU A 564 26.82 26.49 40.87
N PHE A 565 26.82 26.87 39.59
CA PHE A 565 27.80 27.83 39.08
C PHE A 565 27.62 29.24 39.66
N LYS A 566 26.37 29.66 39.90
CA LYS A 566 26.09 30.95 40.54
C LYS A 566 26.54 30.96 41.99
N GLY A 567 26.24 29.90 42.74
CA GLY A 567 26.69 29.71 44.13
C GLY A 567 28.21 29.71 44.26
N ALA A 568 28.93 28.95 43.41
CA ALA A 568 30.39 28.90 43.43
C ALA A 568 31.07 30.25 43.09
N ARG A 569 30.36 31.13 42.37
CA ARG A 569 30.86 32.47 42.02
C ARG A 569 30.67 33.46 43.16
N GLU A 570 29.58 33.34 43.91
CA GLU A 570 29.32 34.15 45.11
C GLU A 570 30.19 33.73 46.30
N GLU A 571 30.54 32.43 46.40
CA GLU A 571 31.40 31.88 47.45
C GLU A 571 32.84 32.45 47.42
N LYS A 572 33.35 32.83 46.23
CA LYS A 572 34.67 33.49 46.11
C LYS A 572 34.69 34.94 46.60
N LEU A 573 33.53 35.57 46.79
CA LEU A 573 33.42 36.95 47.31
C LEU A 573 33.24 36.98 48.84
N SER A 574 32.92 35.85 49.48
CA SER A 574 32.70 35.76 50.93
C SER A 574 33.74 34.84 51.60
N ARG A 575 35.03 35.19 51.49
CA ARG A 575 36.14 34.37 52.03
C ARG A 575 36.29 34.42 53.57
N ASP A 576 35.45 35.13 54.31
CA ASP A 576 35.53 35.21 55.79
C ASP A 576 34.21 34.94 56.54
N GLY A 577 33.19 34.37 55.88
CA GLY A 577 31.93 34.01 56.53
C GLY A 577 31.67 32.51 56.46
N THR A 578 31.87 31.79 57.57
CA THR A 578 31.27 30.46 57.79
C THR A 578 29.76 30.55 57.61
N VAL A 579 29.26 30.06 56.47
CA VAL A 579 27.82 29.91 56.25
C VAL A 579 27.41 28.56 56.83
N GLU A 580 26.87 28.57 58.04
CA GLU A 580 26.08 27.46 58.56
C GLU A 580 24.82 27.36 57.70
N LEU A 581 24.74 26.31 56.86
CA LEU A 581 23.49 25.91 56.21
C LEU A 581 22.58 25.33 57.30
N SER A 582 21.84 26.20 57.99
CA SER A 582 20.71 25.81 58.82
C SER A 582 19.63 25.23 57.90
N LEU A 583 19.58 23.90 57.81
CA LEU A 583 18.43 23.16 57.29
C LEU A 583 17.26 23.40 58.26
N ASP A 584 16.47 24.42 57.96
CA ASP A 584 15.25 24.72 58.69
C ASP A 584 14.17 23.72 58.24
N ASP A 585 14.09 22.57 58.92
CA ASP A 585 13.09 21.50 58.74
C ASP A 585 11.69 21.92 59.26
N GLY A 586 11.38 23.21 59.27
CA GLY A 586 10.26 23.80 60.01
C GLY A 586 9.25 24.56 59.16
N ALA A 587 8.77 24.00 58.04
CA ALA A 587 7.60 24.55 57.32
C ALA A 587 6.99 23.53 56.34
N LEU A 588 6.42 22.45 56.86
CA LEU A 588 5.40 21.67 56.17
C LEU A 588 4.08 21.86 56.93
N ASP A 589 3.51 23.06 56.82
CA ASP A 589 2.08 23.23 57.10
C ASP A 589 1.32 22.65 55.91
N ALA A 590 0.69 21.51 56.19
CA ALA A 590 -0.22 20.81 55.30
C ALA A 590 -1.49 21.64 55.11
N GLU A 591 -1.57 22.37 54.00
CA GLU A 591 -2.84 22.86 53.47
C GLU A 591 -3.41 21.76 52.56
N GLU A 592 -4.23 20.88 53.15
CA GLU A 592 -5.14 20.01 52.42
C GLU A 592 -6.17 20.89 51.65
N PRO A 593 -6.40 20.67 50.34
CA PRO A 593 -7.52 21.30 49.68
C PRO A 593 -8.82 20.67 50.19
N THR A 594 -9.48 21.38 51.11
CA THR A 594 -10.84 21.09 51.56
C THR A 594 -11.79 21.16 50.36
N LEU A 595 -12.30 20.00 49.97
CA LEU A 595 -13.43 19.88 49.05
C LEU A 595 -14.65 20.55 49.68
N GLY A 596 -15.05 21.67 49.07
CA GLY A 596 -16.27 22.39 49.40
C GLY A 596 -17.50 21.51 49.19
N SER A 597 -18.06 21.07 50.31
CA SER A 597 -19.42 20.56 50.46
C SER A 597 -20.41 21.73 50.41
N GLY A 598 -21.33 21.68 49.45
CA GLY A 598 -22.51 22.54 49.33
C GLY A 598 -22.93 22.58 47.86
N SER A 599 -24.15 22.26 47.45
CA SER A 599 -25.40 22.06 48.16
C SER A 599 -26.39 21.43 47.19
N ASP A 600 -27.26 20.57 47.71
CA ASP A 600 -28.48 20.07 47.08
C ASP A 600 -29.28 21.17 46.37
N PRO A 601 -29.84 20.88 45.19
CA PRO A 601 -31.12 21.44 44.78
C PRO A 601 -32.22 20.39 44.93
N GLU A 602 -33.20 20.79 45.72
CA GLU A 602 -34.44 20.11 46.06
C GLU A 602 -35.27 19.67 44.85
N GLU A 603 -36.06 18.63 45.12
CA GLU A 603 -37.20 18.14 44.37
C GLU A 603 -38.13 19.28 43.93
N GLU A 604 -38.40 19.39 42.62
CA GLU A 604 -39.66 19.99 42.16
C GLU A 604 -40.37 19.10 41.14
N GLU A 605 -41.55 18.71 41.59
CA GLU A 605 -42.73 18.11 41.00
C GLU A 605 -42.91 18.12 39.47
N GLU A 606 -43.36 16.96 38.96
CA GLU A 606 -44.16 16.87 37.74
C GLU A 606 -45.45 17.72 37.85
N PRO A 607 -45.95 18.22 36.72
CA PRO A 607 -47.33 17.84 36.40
C PRO A 607 -47.56 17.41 34.94
N ALA A 608 -48.47 16.44 34.85
CA ALA A 608 -49.05 15.81 33.67
C ALA A 608 -49.88 16.79 32.78
N PRO A 609 -50.38 16.33 31.60
CA PRO A 609 -50.63 17.16 30.43
C PRO A 609 -52.07 17.67 30.32
N GLY A 610 -52.25 18.83 29.68
CA GLY A 610 -53.58 19.38 29.42
C GLY A 610 -53.61 20.44 28.30
N GLY A 611 -53.97 19.98 27.10
CA GLY A 611 -54.99 20.59 26.24
C GLY A 611 -54.88 22.06 25.78
N GLY A 612 -54.67 22.21 24.46
CA GLY A 612 -55.73 22.78 23.61
C GLY A 612 -55.62 24.26 23.20
N HIS A 613 -55.86 24.46 21.90
CA HIS A 613 -56.23 25.72 21.23
C HIS A 613 -55.17 26.84 21.21
N ALA A 614 -55.10 27.72 20.23
CA ALA A 614 -55.55 27.84 18.84
C ALA A 614 -54.95 29.18 18.36
N GLU A 615 -54.81 29.32 17.05
CA GLU A 615 -54.88 30.60 16.34
C GLU A 615 -53.74 31.64 16.50
N ARG A 616 -53.09 31.88 15.35
CA ARG A 616 -53.17 33.16 14.61
C ARG A 616 -52.47 34.37 15.26
N THR A 617 -51.40 34.85 14.65
CA THR A 617 -51.40 36.11 13.88
C THR A 617 -50.03 36.41 13.29
N GLU A 618 -50.10 37.13 12.19
CA GLU A 618 -49.04 37.57 11.28
C GLU A 618 -48.16 38.68 11.88
N SER A 619 -47.15 39.02 11.09
CA SER A 619 -46.68 40.39 10.82
C SER A 619 -45.37 40.86 11.48
N CYS A 620 -44.42 41.13 10.58
CA CYS A 620 -43.61 42.35 10.48
C CYS A 620 -43.03 42.97 11.76
N LEU A 621 -41.71 43.09 11.80
CA LEU A 621 -41.06 44.40 11.78
C LEU A 621 -39.56 44.28 11.50
N GLU A 622 -39.13 44.99 10.46
CA GLU A 622 -37.76 45.45 10.25
C GLU A 622 -37.29 46.27 11.46
N GLN A 623 -36.01 46.17 11.81
CA GLN A 623 -35.19 47.33 12.18
C GLN A 623 -33.71 46.92 12.24
N GLY A 624 -32.90 47.62 11.44
CA GLY A 624 -31.46 47.63 11.58
C GLY A 624 -31.02 48.49 12.76
N ALA A 625 -29.81 48.22 13.25
CA ALA A 625 -29.01 49.14 14.00
C ALA A 625 -27.54 48.81 13.75
N ASP A 626 -26.83 49.84 13.33
CA ASP A 626 -25.38 49.93 13.16
C ASP A 626 -24.65 49.68 14.49
N GLU A 627 -23.60 48.86 14.48
CA GLU A 627 -22.56 48.92 15.51
C GLU A 627 -21.16 48.98 14.86
N GLU A 628 -20.70 50.23 14.85
CA GLU A 628 -19.35 50.74 14.73
C GLU A 628 -18.41 49.99 15.71
N ASN A 629 -17.50 49.15 15.20
CA ASN A 629 -16.44 48.56 16.02
C ASN A 629 -15.14 49.34 15.83
N THR A 630 -14.71 49.92 16.93
CA THR A 630 -13.60 50.86 17.08
C THR A 630 -12.28 50.11 17.17
N GLU A 631 -11.31 50.61 16.42
CA GLU A 631 -9.88 50.35 16.59
C GLU A 631 -9.44 50.72 18.01
N ALA A 632 -8.70 49.82 18.66
CA ALA A 632 -7.79 50.19 19.73
C ALA A 632 -6.58 49.25 19.70
N ASP A 633 -5.46 49.86 19.31
CA ASP A 633 -4.09 49.39 19.41
C ASP A 633 -3.78 48.78 20.79
N ALA A 634 -3.17 47.59 20.77
CA ALA A 634 -2.34 47.10 21.86
C ALA A 634 -1.10 46.46 21.23
N GLU A 635 -0.01 47.20 21.38
CA GLU A 635 1.33 47.02 20.83
C GLU A 635 2.06 45.81 21.43
N ASP A 636 2.79 45.10 20.56
CA ASP A 636 4.21 44.74 20.70
C ASP A 636 4.80 44.43 22.10
N GLU A 637 4.69 43.20 22.61
CA GLU A 637 5.60 42.70 23.68
C GLU A 637 5.98 41.19 23.60
N ASN A 638 5.96 40.55 22.42
CA ASN A 638 6.34 39.12 22.31
C ASN A 638 7.52 38.83 21.36
N GLU A 639 8.54 39.68 21.34
CA GLU A 639 9.70 39.56 20.44
C GLU A 639 11.04 39.57 21.18
N VAL A 640 11.30 38.59 22.07
CA VAL A 640 12.66 38.31 22.56
C VAL A 640 12.82 36.83 22.96
N TRP A 641 13.00 35.88 22.03
CA TRP A 641 13.70 34.60 22.30
C TRP A 641 14.34 33.97 21.04
N ASP A 642 14.90 34.76 20.11
CA ASP A 642 15.83 34.22 19.10
C ASP A 642 17.27 34.32 19.63
N LEU A 643 17.65 33.35 20.47
CA LEU A 643 19.05 33.11 20.82
C LEU A 643 19.65 32.17 19.78
N ASP A 644 20.47 32.71 18.89
CA ASP A 644 21.27 31.98 17.91
C ASP A 644 22.25 30.99 18.57
N TRP A 645 21.88 29.72 18.66
CA TRP A 645 22.76 28.62 19.09
C TRP A 645 23.82 28.23 18.04
N SER A 646 23.79 28.84 16.85
CA SER A 646 24.69 28.54 15.73
C SER A 646 26.08 29.21 15.83
N THR A 647 26.32 30.06 16.84
CA THR A 647 27.61 30.79 16.98
C THR A 647 28.64 30.12 17.90
N LEU A 648 28.33 28.99 18.53
CA LEU A 648 29.26 28.26 19.38
C LEU A 648 29.50 26.82 18.91
N SER A 649 30.21 26.64 17.80
CA SER A 649 31.16 25.53 17.57
C SER A 649 31.80 25.58 16.19
N SER A 650 33.06 26.00 16.11
CA SER A 650 34.07 25.47 15.18
C SER A 650 35.45 26.08 15.50
N PRO A 651 36.42 25.32 16.02
CA PRO A 651 37.79 25.80 16.15
C PRO A 651 38.46 25.85 14.78
N LYS A 652 39.03 27.03 14.49
CA LYS A 652 40.01 27.34 13.44
C LYS A 652 41.01 26.20 13.20
N GLN A 653 40.98 25.58 12.03
CA GLN A 653 42.17 24.99 11.43
C GLN A 653 42.90 26.09 10.63
N GLN A 654 44.07 26.47 11.13
CA GLN A 654 45.08 27.21 10.38
C GLN A 654 45.73 26.24 9.39
N GLU A 655 45.44 26.38 8.10
CA GLU A 655 46.36 25.89 7.08
C GLU A 655 47.27 27.03 6.62
N ALA A 656 48.57 26.80 6.86
CA ALA A 656 49.64 27.67 6.45
C ALA A 656 49.90 27.51 4.95
N SER A 657 49.88 28.65 4.27
CA SER A 657 50.46 28.88 2.96
C SER A 657 51.96 28.51 2.92
N LEU A 658 52.36 27.65 1.97
CA LEU A 658 53.72 27.59 1.46
C LEU A 658 53.72 27.47 -0.07
N THR A 659 53.81 28.66 -0.69
CA THR A 659 54.70 29.05 -1.80
C THR A 659 55.03 28.07 -2.93
N SER A 660 54.62 28.50 -4.12
CA SER A 660 55.17 28.27 -5.47
C SER A 660 56.71 28.17 -5.61
N LYS A 661 57.20 27.23 -6.45
CA LYS A 661 58.23 27.51 -7.48
C LYS A 661 58.47 26.37 -8.50
N ALA A 662 58.40 26.77 -9.77
CA ALA A 662 58.80 26.22 -11.08
C ALA A 662 59.77 25.02 -11.23
N CYS A 663 59.50 24.18 -12.27
CA CYS A 663 60.35 23.74 -13.42
C CYS A 663 59.79 22.40 -13.96
N ALA A 664 59.23 22.32 -15.18
CA ALA A 664 59.88 22.11 -16.49
C ALA A 664 60.43 20.67 -16.71
N GLU A 665 60.07 20.10 -17.88
CA GLU A 665 60.54 18.82 -18.49
C GLU A 665 60.13 17.53 -17.73
N GLU A 666 59.79 16.39 -18.33
CA GLU A 666 60.20 15.77 -19.59
C GLU A 666 59.15 14.69 -19.98
N ALA A 667 59.13 14.31 -21.25
CA ALA A 667 58.29 13.25 -21.82
C ALA A 667 58.58 11.86 -21.24
N VAL A 668 57.65 10.90 -21.41
CA VAL A 668 57.87 9.55 -21.97
C VAL A 668 56.60 8.70 -21.85
N VAL A 669 56.20 8.16 -23.00
CA VAL A 669 55.18 7.11 -23.25
C VAL A 669 55.81 5.73 -22.97
N PRO A 670 55.08 4.74 -22.42
CA PRO A 670 54.63 3.60 -23.24
C PRO A 670 53.21 3.13 -22.85
N SER A 671 52.26 2.88 -23.76
CA SER A 671 52.16 1.81 -24.76
C SER A 671 52.10 0.37 -24.18
N ALA A 672 50.88 -0.18 -24.25
CA ALA A 672 50.47 -1.56 -24.58
C ALA A 672 50.95 -2.74 -23.72
N GLU A 673 50.00 -3.47 -23.12
CA GLU A 673 49.84 -4.94 -23.11
C GLU A 673 48.34 -5.21 -22.86
N GLU A 674 47.54 -5.68 -23.81
CA GLU A 674 47.39 -7.08 -24.28
C GLU A 674 46.94 -8.04 -23.15
N ALA A 675 45.63 -8.28 -23.04
CA ALA A 675 45.07 -9.33 -22.19
C ALA A 675 44.07 -10.19 -22.97
N VAL A 676 44.56 -11.39 -23.27
CA VAL A 676 43.97 -12.54 -23.95
C VAL A 676 42.74 -13.08 -23.21
N THR A 677 41.69 -13.40 -23.96
CA THR A 677 40.57 -14.25 -23.54
C THR A 677 40.91 -15.74 -23.74
N PRO A 678 40.50 -16.65 -22.84
CA PRO A 678 40.36 -18.05 -23.19
C PRO A 678 38.89 -18.50 -23.19
N SER A 679 38.48 -19.09 -24.31
CA SER A 679 37.29 -19.95 -24.41
C SER A 679 37.51 -21.27 -23.66
N PRO A 680 36.43 -21.91 -23.17
CA PRO A 680 36.42 -23.35 -22.95
C PRO A 680 35.48 -24.03 -23.95
N GLN A 681 36.03 -24.95 -24.75
CA GLN A 681 35.30 -26.09 -25.30
C GLN A 681 35.83 -27.35 -24.60
N LEU A 682 34.93 -28.06 -23.93
CA LEU A 682 34.80 -29.52 -23.97
C LEU A 682 33.41 -29.90 -23.46
#